data_AF-A0AAC9JSP1-F1
#
_entry.id   AF-A0AAC9JSP1-F1
#
_cell.length_a   1.000
_cell.length_b   1.000
_cell.length_c   1.000
_cell.angle_alpha   90.00
_cell.angle_beta   90.00
_cell.angle_gamma   90.00
#
_symmetry.space_group_name_H-M   'P 1'
#
loop_
_entity.id
_entity.type
_entity.pdbx_description
1 polymer ?
#
loop_
_entity_poly.entity_id
_entity_poly.type
_entity_poly.pdbx_seq_one_letter_code
_entity_poly.pdbx_strand_id
1 'polypeptide(L)'
;MTFLGAFLFVLAAGVLALPAQADTRRVALVIGNARYDTLPALKNPANEVEEVTTTLRRAGFDVIAGIDQDRLALEESIKRFFRSLNGADVGLFYYSGHAVQLSGRNYVVPTDATLSTAYDVEIQTVDLEAILDQMRRTAKTQIVFLDACRNNPFRAERYWVAEKLRPVEQRQGLADIRPGIGTLISFSTEPGNVSYDGEGPLSPFTQAFTSRALTPNQEIRSLLTDVRRDVIKATGGRQVPWENSSLTDPFYFISRDVAPVVAPMQHVQVAAGSTIRVGIPEPQTYQEADLKVSFDLLPEQGRILLDGVPVAAAEPYPASALGRIVYRSEGVAPGFVGILGYTVSNRFEQSSRGLVALTVTDATVAQAGARDTKTRPTRSAEAEDGAVMERFAKRLAAHKARVPIGVGPVPLGFPAFEAPAGAGEPIVSVDAIPPKGVLRLDGKTVLAGARIGASSLARLAYEPQIGTQAQAFSLTLGLPRAAGRAPLVAKVAVEPVLHACDVLAGEPLDLAGVTAGVLPNEIDGPKALAACNEARRDYPQVTRFLYQLGRAQLASRELDAAWASFEESAARGHVRALNQLGYLYTVNAGRPMDRARANDYYRRSADLGDPYGVYNYGRALFYGRGLPQDVPGGLAMLLRAAEMGHTYAMNELGAIFLYGRNMSPDEGRGVAFYRAGAARKDIYSFNNLGLAYLGGTGVEKDPKRAYDFFTAAAKDGHPAAPYNIGRMYRDGIFVKRDAAAAARWFEQAAERGDSWGASARGELVLAKPTPRNRQIAAQFFALAVALDRTNGNTAARERLTQLPAEAKTAAAREFARQLGRSFDAGGGALDDTLVALARDAWQQRNPRVDLF
;
A
#
# COMPACT_ATOMS: atom_id res chain seq x y z
N MET A 1 33.81 45.22 55.41
CA MET A 1 34.30 43.83 55.21
C MET A 1 33.42 43.22 54.12
N THR A 2 33.75 43.45 52.85
CA THR A 2 34.47 42.49 51.96
C THR A 2 33.77 41.13 51.91
N PHE A 3 33.08 40.83 50.80
CA PHE A 3 33.50 39.76 49.89
C PHE A 3 32.77 39.86 48.54
N LEU A 4 33.59 40.07 47.51
CA LEU A 4 33.28 39.98 46.08
C LEU A 4 33.03 38.50 45.74
N GLY A 5 31.94 38.19 45.05
CA GLY A 5 31.70 36.89 44.42
C GLY A 5 31.35 37.10 42.95
N ALA A 6 32.35 36.94 42.07
CA ALA A 6 32.21 37.08 40.63
C ALA A 6 31.42 35.89 40.04
N PHE A 7 30.27 36.15 39.44
CA PHE A 7 29.61 35.22 38.53
C PHE A 7 30.08 35.51 37.10
N LEU A 8 30.96 34.65 36.58
CA LEU A 8 31.28 34.60 35.15
C LEU A 8 30.05 34.10 34.39
N PHE A 9 29.43 34.96 33.58
CA PHE A 9 28.47 34.56 32.57
C PHE A 9 29.24 33.97 31.37
N VAL A 10 29.29 32.64 31.27
CA VAL A 10 29.68 31.97 30.03
C VAL A 10 28.47 32.01 29.10
N LEU A 11 28.51 32.92 28.12
CA LEU A 11 27.61 32.94 26.97
C LEU A 11 27.92 31.74 26.07
N ALA A 12 27.39 30.58 26.42
CA ALA A 12 27.28 29.46 25.49
C ALA A 12 26.14 29.78 24.51
N ALA A 13 26.48 30.38 23.37
CA ALA A 13 25.61 30.48 22.21
C ALA A 13 25.40 29.08 21.61
N GLY A 14 24.61 28.25 22.30
CA GLY A 14 24.05 27.03 21.74
C GLY A 14 22.94 27.42 20.78
N VAL A 15 23.24 27.43 19.48
CA VAL A 15 22.21 27.42 18.44
C VAL A 15 21.45 26.09 18.59
N LEU A 16 20.32 26.13 19.30
CA LEU A 16 19.33 25.07 19.25
C LEU A 16 18.77 25.06 17.83
N ALA A 17 19.34 24.20 16.98
CA ALA A 17 18.73 23.86 15.70
C ALA A 17 17.38 23.22 16.00
N LEU A 18 16.30 23.99 15.82
CA LEU A 18 14.95 23.44 15.81
C LEU A 18 14.91 22.35 14.72
N PRO A 19 14.37 21.14 15.02
CA PRO A 19 14.28 20.10 14.02
C PRO A 19 13.46 20.61 12.84
N ALA A 20 14.03 20.54 11.64
CA ALA A 20 13.32 20.86 10.41
C ALA A 20 12.04 20.00 10.36
N GLN A 21 10.88 20.64 10.23
CA GLN A 21 9.60 19.96 10.16
C GLN A 21 9.58 19.07 8.90
N ALA A 22 9.42 17.75 9.10
CA ALA A 22 9.40 16.80 8.00
C ALA A 22 8.18 17.05 7.10
N ASP A 23 8.35 16.84 5.81
CA ASP A 23 7.31 17.06 4.81
C ASP A 23 6.25 15.95 4.91
N THR A 24 4.98 16.35 4.96
CA THR A 24 3.84 15.43 5.08
C THR A 24 3.88 14.34 4.01
N ARG A 25 3.60 13.10 4.38
CA ARG A 25 3.48 12.01 3.39
C ARG A 25 2.09 12.06 2.75
N ARG A 26 2.05 12.09 1.41
CA ARG A 26 0.84 12.33 0.62
C ARG A 26 0.64 11.21 -0.38
N VAL A 27 -0.56 10.63 -0.40
CA VAL A 27 -0.90 9.49 -1.28
C VAL A 27 -2.19 9.80 -2.02
N ALA A 28 -2.24 9.49 -3.31
CA ALA A 28 -3.43 9.66 -4.12
C ALA A 28 -3.83 8.36 -4.83
N LEU A 29 -5.14 8.16 -4.96
CA LEU A 29 -5.76 7.21 -5.87
C LEU A 29 -6.51 7.97 -6.96
N VAL A 30 -6.14 7.74 -8.22
CA VAL A 30 -6.70 8.42 -9.39
C VAL A 30 -7.30 7.37 -10.32
N ILE A 31 -8.62 7.34 -10.44
CA ILE A 31 -9.34 6.36 -11.26
C ILE A 31 -10.11 7.07 -12.37
N GLY A 32 -9.96 6.57 -13.60
CA GLY A 32 -10.69 7.04 -14.78
C GLY A 32 -11.33 5.88 -15.52
N ASN A 33 -12.65 5.76 -15.46
CA ASN A 33 -13.39 4.69 -16.15
C ASN A 33 -14.17 5.29 -17.32
N ALA A 34 -13.73 4.98 -18.55
CA ALA A 34 -14.28 5.50 -19.79
C ALA A 34 -14.98 4.42 -20.63
N ARG A 35 -14.42 3.21 -20.72
CA ARG A 35 -14.91 2.12 -21.58
C ARG A 35 -15.62 1.06 -20.76
N TYR A 36 -16.95 1.14 -20.70
CA TYR A 36 -17.80 0.19 -20.00
C TYR A 36 -18.29 -0.90 -20.96
N ASP A 37 -18.43 -2.13 -20.46
CA ASP A 37 -18.87 -3.27 -21.26
C ASP A 37 -20.34 -3.14 -21.71
N THR A 38 -21.18 -2.57 -20.84
CA THR A 38 -22.62 -2.47 -21.06
C THR A 38 -23.20 -1.07 -20.87
N LEU A 39 -22.44 -0.14 -20.30
CA LEU A 39 -22.88 1.24 -20.05
C LEU A 39 -22.31 2.18 -21.13
N PRO A 40 -22.89 3.38 -21.31
CA PRO A 40 -22.36 4.36 -22.27
C PRO A 40 -20.91 4.73 -21.97
N ALA A 41 -20.06 4.77 -23.00
CA ALA A 41 -18.68 5.19 -22.85
C ALA A 41 -18.55 6.70 -22.60
N LEU A 42 -17.50 7.09 -21.88
CA LEU A 42 -17.16 8.48 -21.58
C LEU A 42 -15.89 8.89 -22.33
N LYS A 43 -15.80 10.17 -22.72
CA LYS A 43 -14.73 10.66 -23.61
C LYS A 43 -13.40 10.93 -22.89
N ASN A 44 -13.45 11.56 -21.72
CA ASN A 44 -12.28 12.17 -21.09
C ASN A 44 -11.55 11.35 -20.01
N PRO A 45 -12.17 10.40 -19.27
CA PRO A 45 -11.56 9.86 -18.05
C PRO A 45 -10.13 9.33 -18.21
N ALA A 46 -9.79 8.73 -19.36
CA ALA A 46 -8.44 8.24 -19.63
C ALA A 46 -7.38 9.37 -19.69
N ASN A 47 -7.67 10.48 -20.38
CA ASN A 47 -6.78 11.64 -20.47
C ASN A 47 -6.67 12.36 -19.11
N GLU A 48 -7.78 12.42 -18.37
CA GLU A 48 -7.84 13.06 -17.06
C GLU A 48 -6.96 12.34 -16.04
N VAL A 49 -6.91 11.00 -16.07
CA VAL A 49 -6.00 10.23 -15.21
C VAL A 49 -4.54 10.61 -15.47
N GLU A 50 -4.13 10.76 -16.72
CA GLU A 50 -2.75 11.13 -17.07
C GLU A 50 -2.40 12.53 -16.56
N GLU A 51 -3.24 13.53 -16.85
CA GLU A 51 -3.00 14.91 -16.45
C GLU A 51 -3.01 15.05 -14.91
N VAL A 52 -4.06 14.55 -14.24
CA VAL A 52 -4.19 14.62 -12.77
C VAL A 52 -3.05 13.87 -12.08
N THR A 53 -2.66 12.69 -12.57
CA THR A 53 -1.51 11.94 -12.02
C THR A 53 -0.22 12.76 -12.14
N THR A 54 0.01 13.40 -13.29
CA THR A 54 1.20 14.23 -13.52
C THR A 54 1.21 15.43 -12.59
N THR A 55 0.09 16.14 -12.48
CA THR A 55 -0.11 17.27 -11.57
C THR A 55 0.15 16.87 -10.12
N LEU A 56 -0.46 15.78 -9.63
CA LEU A 56 -0.32 15.35 -8.23
C LEU A 56 1.09 14.85 -7.90
N ARG A 57 1.76 14.14 -8.83
CA ARG A 57 3.18 13.76 -8.66
C ARG A 57 4.09 14.98 -8.55
N ARG A 58 3.86 16.01 -9.37
CA ARG A 58 4.57 17.30 -9.26
C ARG A 58 4.28 18.01 -7.94
N ALA A 59 3.13 17.75 -7.33
CA ALA A 59 2.76 18.20 -5.98
C ALA A 59 3.24 17.27 -4.84
N GLY A 60 4.10 16.29 -5.14
CA GLY A 60 4.74 15.42 -4.15
C GLY A 60 3.88 14.24 -3.67
N PHE A 61 2.79 13.90 -4.36
CA PHE A 61 1.99 12.73 -4.04
C PHE A 61 2.61 11.44 -4.60
N ASP A 62 2.54 10.37 -3.81
CA ASP A 62 2.63 9.00 -4.34
C ASP A 62 1.28 8.62 -4.96
N VAL A 63 1.22 8.52 -6.29
CA VAL A 63 -0.04 8.35 -7.03
C VAL A 63 -0.21 6.92 -7.56
N ILE A 64 -1.30 6.27 -7.14
CA ILE A 64 -1.83 5.02 -7.69
C ILE A 64 -2.88 5.40 -8.72
N ALA A 65 -2.64 5.03 -9.99
CA ALA A 65 -3.53 5.37 -11.10
C ALA A 65 -4.12 4.10 -11.73
N GLY A 66 -5.37 4.17 -12.15
CA GLY A 66 -6.08 3.10 -12.87
C GLY A 66 -7.01 3.66 -13.94
N ILE A 67 -6.98 3.05 -15.13
CA ILE A 67 -7.84 3.39 -16.27
C ILE A 67 -8.70 2.16 -16.60
N ASP A 68 -9.98 2.38 -16.86
CA ASP A 68 -10.96 1.35 -17.26
C ASP A 68 -10.91 0.10 -16.37
N GLN A 69 -11.01 0.32 -15.06
CA GLN A 69 -10.88 -0.74 -14.07
C GLN A 69 -12.20 -1.51 -13.93
N ASP A 70 -12.13 -2.82 -14.14
CA ASP A 70 -13.18 -3.76 -13.72
C ASP A 70 -13.28 -3.83 -12.18
N ARG A 71 -14.28 -4.53 -11.65
CA ARG A 71 -14.54 -4.60 -10.20
C ARG A 71 -13.35 -5.12 -9.41
N LEU A 72 -12.57 -6.07 -9.94
CA LEU A 72 -11.43 -6.67 -9.24
C LEU A 72 -10.19 -5.78 -9.31
N ALA A 73 -9.94 -5.16 -10.46
CA ALA A 73 -8.84 -4.23 -10.66
C ALA A 73 -9.02 -2.94 -9.84
N LEU A 74 -10.25 -2.43 -9.77
CA LEU A 74 -10.59 -1.30 -8.90
C LEU A 74 -10.39 -1.65 -7.43
N GLU A 75 -10.85 -2.82 -7.00
CA GLU A 75 -10.65 -3.33 -5.64
C GLU A 75 -9.17 -3.42 -5.27
N GLU A 76 -8.32 -3.96 -6.15
CA GLU A 76 -6.89 -4.06 -5.90
C GLU A 76 -6.22 -2.67 -5.84
N SER A 77 -6.67 -1.72 -6.66
CA SER A 77 -6.18 -0.34 -6.61
C SER A 77 -6.57 0.37 -5.31
N ILE A 78 -7.80 0.16 -4.83
CA ILE A 78 -8.27 0.66 -3.52
C ILE A 78 -7.50 0.00 -2.37
N LYS A 79 -7.28 -1.31 -2.42
CA LYS A 79 -6.48 -2.03 -1.41
C LYS A 79 -5.05 -1.50 -1.34
N ARG A 80 -4.40 -1.31 -2.50
CA ARG A 80 -3.07 -0.68 -2.56
C ARG A 80 -3.08 0.74 -2.02
N PHE A 81 -4.12 1.52 -2.32
CA PHE A 81 -4.29 2.86 -1.78
C PHE A 81 -4.37 2.86 -0.26
N PHE A 82 -5.22 2.02 0.34
CA PHE A 82 -5.31 1.92 1.81
C PHE A 82 -4.01 1.47 2.46
N ARG A 83 -3.30 0.50 1.85
CA ARG A 83 -1.97 0.10 2.31
C ARG A 83 -0.98 1.26 2.26
N SER A 84 -0.99 2.01 1.17
CA SER A 84 -0.15 3.19 1.03
C SER A 84 -0.54 4.31 2.00
N LEU A 85 -1.80 4.44 2.43
CA LEU A 85 -2.20 5.45 3.41
C LEU A 85 -1.63 5.23 4.81
N ASN A 86 -1.17 4.02 5.15
CA ASN A 86 -0.60 3.76 6.47
C ASN A 86 0.65 4.63 6.70
N GLY A 87 0.58 5.55 7.67
CA GLY A 87 1.61 6.56 7.92
C GLY A 87 1.60 7.76 6.95
N ALA A 88 0.53 7.95 6.16
CA ALA A 88 0.33 9.17 5.36
C ALA A 88 -0.47 10.23 6.14
N ASP A 89 -0.12 11.50 5.97
CA ASP A 89 -0.89 12.61 6.54
C ASP A 89 -2.06 13.01 5.64
N VAL A 90 -1.89 12.86 4.32
CA VAL A 90 -2.87 13.26 3.30
C VAL A 90 -3.23 12.09 2.40
N GLY A 91 -4.53 11.79 2.33
CA GLY A 91 -5.11 10.88 1.35
C GLY A 91 -5.97 11.63 0.35
N LEU A 92 -5.75 11.43 -0.95
CA LEU A 92 -6.57 12.01 -2.00
C LEU A 92 -7.21 10.91 -2.86
N PHE A 93 -8.52 10.98 -3.06
CA PHE A 93 -9.22 10.13 -4.03
C PHE A 93 -9.79 10.99 -5.15
N TYR A 94 -9.35 10.75 -6.36
CA TYR A 94 -9.89 11.35 -7.58
C TYR A 94 -10.59 10.27 -8.39
N TYR A 95 -11.84 10.53 -8.75
CA TYR A 95 -12.62 9.64 -9.61
C TYR A 95 -13.24 10.40 -10.77
N SER A 96 -13.01 9.88 -11.98
CA SER A 96 -13.70 10.26 -13.20
C SER A 96 -14.36 9.03 -13.83
N GLY A 97 -15.66 9.10 -14.10
CA GLY A 97 -16.43 7.96 -14.58
C GLY A 97 -17.92 8.04 -14.24
N HIS A 98 -18.66 6.95 -14.41
CA HIS A 98 -20.05 6.84 -13.96
C HIS A 98 -20.10 6.61 -12.45
N ALA A 99 -20.91 7.38 -11.75
CA ALA A 99 -21.20 7.15 -10.35
C ALA A 99 -22.70 7.29 -10.10
N VAL A 100 -23.22 6.52 -9.15
CA VAL A 100 -24.66 6.42 -8.90
C VAL A 100 -24.98 6.70 -7.45
N GLN A 101 -26.13 7.34 -7.24
CA GLN A 101 -26.69 7.55 -5.91
C GLN A 101 -27.82 6.54 -5.68
N LEU A 102 -27.85 5.97 -4.48
CA LEU A 102 -28.96 5.13 -4.03
C LEU A 102 -29.18 5.29 -2.52
N SER A 103 -30.38 5.76 -2.13
CA SER A 103 -30.74 5.96 -0.72
C SER A 103 -29.75 6.82 0.07
N GLY A 104 -29.25 7.90 -0.55
CA GLY A 104 -28.31 8.83 0.07
C GLY A 104 -26.86 8.36 0.09
N ARG A 105 -26.54 7.21 -0.50
CA ARG A 105 -25.16 6.70 -0.64
C ARG A 105 -24.69 6.81 -2.09
N ASN A 106 -23.40 7.06 -2.27
CA ASN A 106 -22.77 7.22 -3.57
C ASN A 106 -21.91 6.00 -3.87
N TYR A 107 -22.05 5.47 -5.08
CA TYR A 107 -21.34 4.29 -5.53
C TYR A 107 -20.57 4.58 -6.81
N VAL A 108 -19.31 4.17 -6.80
CA VAL A 108 -18.42 4.21 -7.96
C VAL A 108 -18.69 2.98 -8.84
N VAL A 109 -18.78 3.19 -10.16
CA VAL A 109 -19.15 2.13 -11.11
C VAL A 109 -17.91 1.60 -11.85
N PRO A 110 -17.54 0.32 -11.68
CA PRO A 110 -16.53 -0.36 -12.50
C PRO A 110 -16.97 -0.59 -13.94
N THR A 111 -16.03 -0.87 -14.84
CA THR A 111 -16.30 -1.00 -16.29
C THR A 111 -17.14 -2.23 -16.66
N ASP A 112 -17.07 -3.28 -15.86
CA ASP A 112 -17.81 -4.54 -16.03
C ASP A 112 -19.20 -4.54 -15.37
N ALA A 113 -19.59 -3.45 -14.71
CA ALA A 113 -20.90 -3.35 -14.07
C ALA A 113 -22.04 -3.31 -15.11
N THR A 114 -23.05 -4.15 -14.88
CA THR A 114 -24.26 -4.26 -15.73
C THR A 114 -25.44 -3.46 -15.19
N LEU A 115 -25.55 -3.37 -13.87
CA LEU A 115 -26.68 -2.73 -13.17
C LEU A 115 -28.05 -3.19 -13.70
N SER A 116 -28.17 -4.46 -14.09
CA SER A 116 -29.34 -5.05 -14.73
C SER A 116 -30.28 -5.75 -13.73
N THR A 117 -29.78 -6.12 -12.57
CA THR A 117 -30.57 -6.81 -11.53
C THR A 117 -30.62 -6.04 -10.22
N ALA A 118 -31.59 -6.34 -9.36
CA ALA A 118 -31.78 -5.66 -8.07
C ALA A 118 -30.60 -5.78 -7.09
N TYR A 119 -29.68 -6.74 -7.26
CA TYR A 119 -28.51 -6.92 -6.39
C TYR A 119 -27.21 -6.40 -7.00
N ASP A 120 -27.22 -5.92 -8.26
CA ASP A 120 -25.99 -5.54 -8.97
C ASP A 120 -25.27 -4.35 -8.32
N VAL A 121 -25.98 -3.37 -7.75
CA VAL A 121 -25.34 -2.26 -7.04
C VAL A 121 -24.49 -2.79 -5.89
N GLU A 122 -25.07 -3.64 -5.04
CA GLU A 122 -24.39 -4.20 -3.87
C GLU A 122 -23.15 -5.05 -4.22
N ILE A 123 -23.16 -5.72 -5.38
CA ILE A 123 -22.15 -6.72 -5.73
C ILE A 123 -21.11 -6.17 -6.72
N GLN A 124 -21.54 -5.35 -7.67
CA GLN A 124 -20.73 -4.90 -8.80
C GLN A 124 -20.20 -3.47 -8.64
N THR A 125 -20.69 -2.69 -7.67
CA THR A 125 -20.20 -1.32 -7.43
C THR A 125 -19.33 -1.22 -6.18
N VAL A 126 -18.84 -0.03 -5.89
CA VAL A 126 -18.07 0.27 -4.68
C VAL A 126 -18.66 1.48 -3.97
N ASP A 127 -19.06 1.34 -2.72
CA ASP A 127 -19.52 2.43 -1.88
C ASP A 127 -18.39 3.43 -1.58
N LEU A 128 -18.67 4.69 -1.88
CA LEU A 128 -17.75 5.78 -1.63
C LEU A 128 -17.58 6.07 -0.13
N GLU A 129 -18.63 5.86 0.69
CA GLU A 129 -18.52 6.09 2.14
C GLU A 129 -17.56 5.08 2.77
N ALA A 130 -17.52 3.84 2.29
CA ALA A 130 -16.53 2.84 2.72
C ALA A 130 -15.09 3.29 2.44
N ILE A 131 -14.84 3.95 1.31
CA ILE A 131 -13.53 4.54 0.97
C ILE A 131 -13.21 5.69 1.92
N LEU A 132 -14.14 6.63 2.10
CA LEU A 132 -13.99 7.79 2.97
C LEU A 132 -13.74 7.40 4.43
N ASP A 133 -14.51 6.46 4.96
CA ASP A 133 -14.32 5.93 6.31
C ASP A 133 -12.91 5.39 6.51
N GLN A 134 -12.40 4.63 5.55
CA GLN A 134 -11.07 4.05 5.66
C GLN A 134 -9.98 5.12 5.55
N MET A 135 -10.17 6.13 4.71
CA MET A 135 -9.28 7.29 4.63
C MET A 135 -9.23 8.05 5.96
N ARG A 136 -10.40 8.31 6.59
CA ARG A 136 -10.51 9.04 7.88
C ARG A 136 -9.82 8.31 9.03
N ARG A 137 -9.73 6.98 8.98
CA ARG A 137 -9.03 6.17 10.00
C ARG A 137 -7.51 6.25 9.90
N THR A 138 -6.99 6.64 8.74
CA THR A 138 -5.58 6.44 8.42
C THR A 138 -4.84 7.75 8.18
N ALA A 139 -5.46 8.68 7.43
CA ALA A 139 -4.90 10.00 7.12
C ALA A 139 -5.55 11.08 7.99
N LYS A 140 -4.85 12.20 8.21
CA LYS A 140 -5.40 13.36 8.93
C LYS A 140 -6.26 14.24 8.01
N THR A 141 -5.80 14.39 6.77
CA THR A 141 -6.48 15.17 5.73
C THR A 141 -6.96 14.24 4.63
N GLN A 142 -8.26 14.24 4.35
CA GLN A 142 -8.86 13.46 3.29
C GLN A 142 -9.42 14.40 2.23
N ILE A 143 -8.98 14.27 0.98
CA ILE A 143 -9.46 15.08 -0.13
C ILE A 143 -10.12 14.14 -1.14
N VAL A 144 -11.34 14.46 -1.56
CA VAL A 144 -12.05 13.68 -2.58
C VAL A 144 -12.50 14.60 -3.70
N PHE A 145 -12.13 14.25 -4.93
CA PHE A 145 -12.56 14.90 -6.16
C PHE A 145 -13.41 13.92 -6.97
N LEU A 146 -14.65 14.30 -7.23
CA LEU A 146 -15.60 13.51 -8.00
C LEU A 146 -15.93 14.27 -9.28
N ASP A 147 -15.22 13.92 -10.35
CA ASP A 147 -15.53 14.33 -11.71
C ASP A 147 -16.36 13.26 -12.43
N ALA A 148 -17.43 12.84 -11.75
CA ALA A 148 -18.26 11.74 -12.23
C ALA A 148 -19.46 12.24 -13.03
N CYS A 149 -19.77 11.57 -14.14
CA CYS A 149 -21.03 11.75 -14.85
C CYS A 149 -22.18 11.29 -13.95
N ARG A 150 -23.14 12.18 -13.71
CA ARG A 150 -24.33 11.94 -12.88
C ARG A 150 -25.51 11.34 -13.66
N ASN A 151 -25.27 10.87 -14.89
CA ASN A 151 -26.29 10.23 -15.71
C ASN A 151 -26.54 8.84 -15.15
N ASN A 152 -27.69 8.65 -14.53
CA ASN A 152 -28.00 7.42 -13.83
C ASN A 152 -28.11 6.22 -14.82
N PRO A 153 -27.17 5.25 -14.81
CA PRO A 153 -27.16 4.10 -15.70
C PRO A 153 -28.02 2.91 -15.22
N PHE A 154 -28.86 3.10 -14.18
CA PHE A 154 -29.70 2.02 -13.66
C PHE A 154 -30.67 1.47 -14.71
N ARG A 155 -30.72 0.14 -14.80
CA ARG A 155 -31.68 -0.59 -15.66
C ARG A 155 -32.79 -1.28 -14.87
N ALA A 156 -32.60 -1.53 -13.57
CA ALA A 156 -33.63 -2.09 -12.69
C ALA A 156 -34.37 -0.98 -11.93
N GLU A 157 -35.67 -1.18 -11.68
CA GLU A 157 -36.52 -0.18 -11.02
C GLU A 157 -36.22 -0.04 -9.52
N ARG A 158 -35.65 -1.09 -8.90
CA ARG A 158 -35.34 -1.15 -7.47
C ARG A 158 -34.06 -1.95 -7.23
N TYR A 159 -33.28 -1.53 -6.22
CA TYR A 159 -32.06 -2.23 -5.80
C TYR A 159 -32.02 -2.47 -4.30
N TRP A 160 -31.31 -3.52 -3.88
CA TRP A 160 -31.06 -3.82 -2.49
C TRP A 160 -30.09 -2.82 -1.87
N VAL A 161 -30.49 -2.25 -0.74
CA VAL A 161 -29.62 -1.52 0.18
C VAL A 161 -29.77 -2.18 1.54
N ALA A 162 -28.77 -2.99 1.92
CA ALA A 162 -28.83 -3.86 3.09
C ALA A 162 -30.09 -4.76 3.07
N GLU A 163 -31.01 -4.59 4.02
CA GLU A 163 -32.23 -5.39 4.16
C GLU A 163 -33.43 -4.85 3.38
N LYS A 164 -33.30 -3.73 2.65
CA LYS A 164 -34.45 -3.05 2.04
C LYS A 164 -34.26 -2.88 0.55
N LEU A 165 -35.27 -3.29 -0.21
CA LEU A 165 -35.37 -3.03 -1.63
C LEU A 165 -35.87 -1.60 -1.86
N ARG A 166 -35.02 -0.74 -2.39
CA ARG A 166 -35.24 0.71 -2.52
C ARG A 166 -35.48 1.12 -3.97
N PRO A 167 -36.47 2.00 -4.25
CA PRO A 167 -36.68 2.50 -5.60
C PRO A 167 -35.50 3.35 -6.06
N VAL A 168 -35.27 3.36 -7.37
CA VAL A 168 -34.35 4.31 -8.01
C VAL A 168 -34.99 5.70 -8.03
N GLU A 169 -34.30 6.68 -7.46
CA GLU A 169 -34.69 8.08 -7.59
C GLU A 169 -34.26 8.58 -8.98
N GLN A 170 -35.22 8.79 -9.89
CA GLN A 170 -34.92 9.29 -11.22
C GLN A 170 -34.40 10.73 -11.15
N ARG A 171 -33.28 11.00 -11.83
CA ARG A 171 -32.66 12.33 -12.04
C ARG A 171 -31.91 12.96 -10.88
N GLN A 172 -31.60 12.25 -9.81
CA GLN A 172 -30.69 12.79 -8.80
C GLN A 172 -29.24 12.51 -9.16
N GLY A 173 -28.42 13.57 -9.10
CA GLY A 173 -26.97 13.45 -9.09
C GLY A 173 -26.45 12.75 -7.82
N LEU A 174 -25.14 12.74 -7.64
CA LEU A 174 -24.55 12.23 -6.41
C LEU A 174 -25.15 12.91 -5.18
N ALA A 175 -25.45 12.10 -4.15
CA ALA A 175 -25.93 12.57 -2.87
C ALA A 175 -24.88 13.48 -2.24
N ASP A 176 -25.39 14.46 -1.48
CA ASP A 176 -24.54 15.27 -0.64
C ASP A 176 -23.85 14.39 0.42
N ILE A 177 -22.54 14.55 0.58
CA ILE A 177 -21.74 13.80 1.55
C ILE A 177 -21.34 14.75 2.66
N ARG A 178 -21.78 14.45 3.89
CA ARG A 178 -21.36 15.20 5.07
C ARG A 178 -19.88 14.91 5.35
N PRO A 179 -19.00 15.93 5.32
CA PRO A 179 -17.59 15.69 5.57
C PRO A 179 -17.37 15.39 7.06
N GLY A 180 -16.60 14.33 7.35
CA GLY A 180 -16.04 14.11 8.68
C GLY A 180 -14.83 15.01 8.90
N ILE A 181 -14.45 15.26 10.16
CA ILE A 181 -13.33 16.17 10.52
C ILE A 181 -12.09 15.91 9.65
N GLY A 182 -11.52 16.96 9.08
CA GLY A 182 -10.33 16.85 8.22
C GLY A 182 -10.63 16.41 6.78
N THR A 183 -11.90 16.31 6.40
CA THR A 183 -12.31 15.94 5.03
C THR A 183 -12.71 17.17 4.19
N LEU A 184 -12.26 17.19 2.93
CA LEU A 184 -12.77 18.03 1.85
C LEU A 184 -13.30 17.15 0.72
N ILE A 185 -14.51 17.41 0.26
CA ILE A 185 -15.13 16.72 -0.87
C ILE A 185 -15.54 17.77 -1.88
N SER A 186 -15.07 17.64 -3.12
CA SER A 186 -15.45 18.53 -4.21
C SER A 186 -16.01 17.72 -5.38
N PHE A 187 -17.17 18.18 -5.83
CA PHE A 187 -17.92 17.66 -6.96
C PHE A 187 -17.73 18.58 -8.15
N SER A 188 -17.64 18.00 -9.35
CA SER A 188 -17.49 18.80 -10.56
C SER A 188 -18.73 19.64 -10.90
N THR A 189 -19.88 19.37 -10.27
CA THR A 189 -21.12 20.16 -10.42
C THR A 189 -21.96 20.17 -9.13
N GLU A 190 -22.88 21.11 -9.01
CA GLU A 190 -23.76 21.30 -7.85
C GLU A 190 -24.77 20.14 -7.66
N PRO A 191 -25.25 19.87 -6.43
CA PRO A 191 -26.25 18.84 -6.16
C PRO A 191 -27.46 18.91 -7.09
N GLY A 192 -27.87 17.77 -7.66
CA GLY A 192 -29.01 17.70 -8.59
C GLY A 192 -28.72 18.01 -10.07
N ASN A 193 -27.55 18.56 -10.42
CA ASN A 193 -27.15 18.81 -11.81
C ASN A 193 -26.15 17.78 -12.35
N VAL A 194 -25.96 17.76 -13.68
CA VAL A 194 -25.07 16.85 -14.42
C VAL A 194 -23.78 17.57 -14.83
N SER A 195 -22.63 16.91 -14.68
CA SER A 195 -21.33 17.43 -15.11
C SER A 195 -21.20 17.41 -16.64
N TYR A 196 -20.56 18.42 -17.20
CA TYR A 196 -20.36 18.52 -18.64
C TYR A 196 -19.00 17.94 -19.02
N ASP A 197 -18.97 17.06 -20.01
CA ASP A 197 -17.70 16.51 -20.51
C ASP A 197 -16.86 17.54 -21.26
N GLY A 198 -17.44 18.64 -21.73
CA GLY A 198 -16.69 19.62 -22.53
C GLY A 198 -16.35 19.13 -23.94
N GLU A 199 -15.78 20.02 -24.75
CA GLU A 199 -15.40 19.73 -26.14
C GLU A 199 -13.93 19.28 -26.27
N GLY A 200 -13.11 19.60 -25.26
CA GLY A 200 -11.68 19.30 -25.22
C GLY A 200 -11.33 17.85 -24.81
N PRO A 201 -10.04 17.57 -24.58
CA PRO A 201 -9.56 16.26 -24.11
C PRO A 201 -9.77 16.03 -22.60
N LEU A 202 -10.05 17.09 -21.83
CA LEU A 202 -10.32 17.09 -20.39
C LEU A 202 -11.68 17.73 -20.14
N SER A 203 -12.37 17.33 -19.06
CA SER A 203 -13.56 18.04 -18.59
C SER A 203 -13.21 19.49 -18.18
N PRO A 204 -14.19 20.41 -18.19
CA PRO A 204 -13.99 21.77 -17.70
C PRO A 204 -13.46 21.81 -16.26
N PHE A 205 -13.94 20.90 -15.40
CA PHE A 205 -13.49 20.83 -13.99
C PHE A 205 -12.04 20.40 -13.90
N THR A 206 -11.67 19.31 -14.58
CA THR A 206 -10.31 18.79 -14.53
C THR A 206 -9.32 19.76 -15.14
N GLN A 207 -9.65 20.36 -16.29
CA GLN A 207 -8.84 21.39 -16.92
C GLN A 207 -8.58 22.59 -15.99
N ALA A 208 -9.62 23.06 -15.30
CA ALA A 208 -9.49 24.16 -14.35
C ALA A 208 -8.67 23.77 -13.12
N PHE A 209 -8.91 22.59 -12.54
CA PHE A 209 -8.16 22.07 -11.40
C PHE A 209 -6.67 21.92 -11.70
N THR A 210 -6.29 21.23 -12.77
CA THR A 210 -4.89 20.94 -13.08
C THR A 210 -4.11 22.21 -13.42
N SER A 211 -4.77 23.22 -14.00
CA SER A 211 -4.18 24.54 -14.26
C SER A 211 -3.85 25.34 -12.99
N ARG A 212 -4.53 25.07 -11.86
CA ARG A 212 -4.39 25.81 -10.59
C ARG A 212 -3.71 25.02 -9.48
N ALA A 213 -3.76 23.69 -9.51
CA ALA A 213 -3.20 22.79 -8.49
C ALA A 213 -1.71 23.03 -8.22
N LEU A 214 -0.96 23.49 -9.21
CA LEU A 214 0.47 23.79 -9.08
C LEU A 214 0.76 25.25 -8.69
N THR A 215 -0.25 26.07 -8.42
CA THR A 215 -0.08 27.47 -8.01
C THR A 215 0.53 27.58 -6.61
N PRO A 216 1.66 28.31 -6.49
CA PRO A 216 2.31 28.71 -5.26
C PRO A 216 1.47 29.03 -4.05
N ASN A 217 1.32 28.15 -3.05
CA ASN A 217 0.68 28.50 -1.77
C ASN A 217 -0.73 29.05 -1.92
N GLN A 218 -1.42 28.54 -2.93
CA GLN A 218 -2.84 28.71 -3.01
C GLN A 218 -3.49 27.69 -2.08
N GLU A 219 -4.12 28.20 -1.01
CA GLU A 219 -4.90 27.35 -0.10
C GLU A 219 -6.04 26.70 -0.87
N ILE A 220 -6.32 25.42 -0.61
CA ILE A 220 -7.22 24.61 -1.43
C ILE A 220 -8.65 25.17 -1.58
N ARG A 221 -9.22 25.82 -0.56
CA ARG A 221 -10.57 26.41 -0.66
C ARG A 221 -10.56 27.64 -1.56
N SER A 222 -9.50 28.45 -1.47
CA SER A 222 -9.28 29.55 -2.42
C SER A 222 -9.04 29.03 -3.84
N LEU A 223 -8.26 27.95 -3.97
CA LEU A 223 -8.03 27.29 -5.26
C LEU A 223 -9.34 26.80 -5.87
N LEU A 224 -10.20 26.14 -5.10
CA LEU A 224 -11.48 25.62 -5.57
C LEU A 224 -12.48 26.73 -5.89
N THR A 225 -12.41 27.87 -5.19
CA THR A 225 -13.17 29.08 -5.56
C THR A 225 -12.80 29.56 -6.97
N ASP A 226 -11.51 29.53 -7.27
CA ASP A 226 -11.00 29.90 -8.58
C ASP A 226 -11.29 28.84 -9.67
N VAL A 227 -11.20 27.55 -9.33
CA VAL A 227 -11.65 26.46 -10.21
C VAL A 227 -13.12 26.63 -10.57
N ARG A 228 -13.99 26.90 -9.58
CA ARG A 228 -15.41 27.18 -9.82
C ARG A 228 -15.60 28.34 -10.79
N ARG A 229 -14.86 29.44 -10.59
CA ARG A 229 -14.92 30.62 -11.47
C ARG A 229 -14.58 30.28 -12.92
N ASP A 230 -13.52 29.49 -13.12
CA ASP A 230 -13.09 29.08 -14.46
C ASP A 230 -14.07 28.13 -15.12
N VAL A 231 -14.64 27.18 -14.37
CA VAL A 231 -15.64 26.25 -14.89
C VAL A 231 -16.92 26.98 -15.29
N ILE A 232 -17.42 27.90 -14.45
CA ILE A 232 -18.58 28.74 -14.78
C ILE A 232 -18.32 29.51 -16.08
N LYS A 233 -17.14 30.13 -16.19
CA LYS A 233 -16.75 30.88 -17.38
C LYS A 233 -16.67 29.98 -18.62
N ALA A 234 -16.00 28.83 -18.52
CA ALA A 234 -15.79 27.90 -19.64
C ALA A 234 -17.08 27.24 -20.12
N THR A 235 -18.06 27.06 -19.23
CA THR A 235 -19.34 26.40 -19.54
C THR A 235 -20.49 27.38 -19.77
N GLY A 236 -20.25 28.69 -19.68
CA GLY A 236 -21.30 29.71 -19.75
C GLY A 236 -22.34 29.56 -18.62
N GLY A 237 -21.92 29.08 -17.44
CA GLY A 237 -22.77 28.85 -16.28
C GLY A 237 -23.55 27.54 -16.26
N ARG A 238 -23.35 26.64 -17.24
CA ARG A 238 -24.03 25.33 -17.27
C ARG A 238 -23.53 24.36 -16.22
N GLN A 239 -22.32 24.58 -15.70
CA GLN A 239 -21.69 23.75 -14.68
C GLN A 239 -21.14 24.65 -13.57
N VAL A 240 -21.49 24.31 -12.33
CA VAL A 240 -21.06 25.02 -11.13
C VAL A 240 -20.44 24.02 -10.17
N PRO A 241 -19.11 23.93 -10.06
CA PRO A 241 -18.46 23.06 -9.08
C PRO A 241 -18.89 23.39 -7.65
N TRP A 242 -19.03 22.34 -6.84
CA TRP A 242 -19.50 22.43 -5.45
C TRP A 242 -18.56 21.69 -4.52
N GLU A 243 -18.40 22.18 -3.30
CA GLU A 243 -17.56 21.52 -2.30
C GLU A 243 -18.12 21.62 -0.89
N ASN A 244 -17.84 20.58 -0.11
CA ASN A 244 -18.04 20.55 1.33
C ASN A 244 -16.69 20.36 1.99
N SER A 245 -16.41 21.19 3.00
CA SER A 245 -15.14 21.12 3.72
C SER A 245 -15.37 21.18 5.22
N SER A 246 -14.63 20.33 5.94
CA SER A 246 -14.43 20.38 7.38
C SER A 246 -12.94 20.31 7.73
N LEU A 247 -12.09 20.77 6.81
CA LEU A 247 -10.65 20.87 7.02
C LEU A 247 -10.38 21.76 8.24
N THR A 248 -9.60 21.25 9.19
CA THR A 248 -9.18 21.97 10.40
C THR A 248 -7.97 22.84 10.13
N ASP A 249 -7.11 22.41 9.20
CA ASP A 249 -5.85 23.05 8.85
C ASP A 249 -5.85 23.48 7.38
N PRO A 250 -5.10 24.53 7.01
CA PRO A 250 -4.94 24.91 5.61
C PRO A 250 -4.16 23.82 4.86
N PHE A 251 -4.60 23.51 3.63
CA PHE A 251 -3.90 22.58 2.76
C PHE A 251 -3.42 23.28 1.50
N TYR A 252 -2.18 22.99 1.12
CA TYR A 252 -1.53 23.50 -0.09
C TYR A 252 -0.95 22.32 -0.88
N PHE A 253 -1.33 22.22 -2.15
CA PHE A 253 -0.70 21.26 -3.07
C PHE A 253 0.80 21.56 -3.20
N ILE A 254 1.16 22.84 -3.33
CA ILE A 254 2.54 23.31 -3.32
C ILE A 254 2.73 24.28 -2.15
N SER A 255 3.49 23.85 -1.12
CA SER A 255 3.86 24.66 0.05
C SER A 255 5.20 25.38 -0.17
N ARG A 256 5.31 26.63 0.30
CA ARG A 256 6.45 27.59 0.16
C ARG A 256 7.73 27.12 0.86
N ASP A 257 7.72 26.10 1.71
CA ASP A 257 8.87 25.84 2.58
C ASP A 257 10.03 25.15 1.86
N VAL A 258 10.91 25.92 1.18
CA VAL A 258 12.33 26.16 1.55
C VAL A 258 12.85 27.38 0.74
N ALA A 259 13.19 28.49 1.40
CA ALA A 259 14.00 29.54 0.74
C ALA A 259 15.34 28.93 0.27
N PRO A 260 15.92 29.35 -0.87
CA PRO A 260 17.16 28.74 -1.37
C PRO A 260 18.24 28.72 -0.29
N VAL A 261 18.92 27.60 -0.07
CA VAL A 261 19.96 27.53 0.95
C VAL A 261 21.23 28.17 0.41
N VAL A 262 21.70 29.22 1.07
CA VAL A 262 22.96 29.93 0.77
C VAL A 262 23.90 29.84 1.95
N ALA A 263 25.21 29.87 1.70
CA ALA A 263 26.18 30.00 2.77
C ALA A 263 25.99 31.35 3.50
N PRO A 264 25.84 31.37 4.84
CA PRO A 264 25.50 32.61 5.56
C PRO A 264 26.64 33.64 5.53
N MET A 265 27.90 33.21 5.59
CA MET A 265 29.07 34.07 5.44
C MET A 265 30.28 33.32 4.89
N GLN A 266 30.97 33.89 3.91
CA GLN A 266 32.22 33.37 3.35
C GLN A 266 33.35 34.39 3.52
N HIS A 267 34.54 33.95 3.91
CA HIS A 267 35.73 34.80 3.97
C HIS A 267 36.68 34.42 2.84
N VAL A 268 37.13 35.42 2.07
CA VAL A 268 38.03 35.25 0.93
C VAL A 268 39.20 36.21 1.09
N GLN A 269 40.42 35.68 1.09
CA GLN A 269 41.64 36.48 1.11
C GLN A 269 42.12 36.76 -0.32
N VAL A 270 42.50 38.00 -0.60
CA VAL A 270 42.86 38.46 -1.94
C VAL A 270 44.17 39.23 -1.88
N ALA A 271 45.17 38.87 -2.67
CA ALA A 271 46.39 39.68 -2.76
C ALA A 271 46.09 41.05 -3.38
N ALA A 272 46.69 42.13 -2.86
CA ALA A 272 46.56 43.46 -3.46
C ALA A 272 47.00 43.47 -4.93
N GLY A 273 46.25 44.18 -5.79
CA GLY A 273 46.55 44.26 -7.23
C GLY A 273 46.26 42.99 -8.04
N SER A 274 45.52 42.03 -7.50
CA SER A 274 45.24 40.75 -8.15
C SER A 274 43.78 40.61 -8.61
N THR A 275 43.49 39.56 -9.36
CA THR A 275 42.12 39.15 -9.70
C THR A 275 41.95 37.71 -9.24
N ILE A 276 40.92 37.46 -8.41
CA ILE A 276 40.63 36.13 -7.86
C ILE A 276 39.17 35.77 -8.07
N ARG A 277 38.91 34.49 -8.36
CA ARG A 277 37.55 33.94 -8.33
C ARG A 277 37.05 33.93 -6.90
N VAL A 278 35.91 34.56 -6.64
CA VAL A 278 35.33 34.66 -5.29
C VAL A 278 34.88 33.28 -4.81
N GLY A 279 34.39 32.44 -5.73
CA GLY A 279 34.04 31.05 -5.42
C GLY A 279 32.81 30.92 -4.53
N ILE A 280 31.77 31.73 -4.78
CA ILE A 280 30.49 31.63 -4.05
C ILE A 280 29.79 30.34 -4.51
N PRO A 281 29.43 29.42 -3.59
CA PRO A 281 28.72 28.20 -3.96
C PRO A 281 27.37 28.51 -4.62
N GLU A 282 26.97 27.66 -5.57
CA GLU A 282 25.61 27.72 -6.08
C GLU A 282 24.59 27.38 -4.97
N PRO A 283 23.41 28.01 -4.94
CA PRO A 283 22.41 27.77 -3.90
C PRO A 283 21.76 26.38 -4.04
N GLN A 284 21.41 25.78 -2.90
CA GLN A 284 20.69 24.50 -2.86
C GLN A 284 19.17 24.70 -2.78
N THR A 285 18.40 23.79 -3.39
CA THR A 285 16.93 23.84 -3.48
C THR A 285 16.35 22.44 -3.69
N TYR A 286 15.23 22.15 -3.03
CA TYR A 286 14.55 20.85 -3.09
C TYR A 286 13.43 20.80 -4.15
N GLN A 287 13.10 21.94 -4.77
CA GLN A 287 11.94 22.10 -5.66
C GLN A 287 12.33 22.52 -7.08
N GLU A 288 12.79 23.76 -7.29
CA GLU A 288 13.04 24.31 -8.63
C GLU A 288 14.45 24.90 -8.80
N ALA A 289 14.98 24.81 -10.03
CA ALA A 289 16.33 25.23 -10.42
C ALA A 289 16.47 26.68 -10.91
N ASP A 290 15.37 27.37 -11.23
CA ASP A 290 15.41 28.73 -11.80
C ASP A 290 15.55 29.79 -10.70
N LEU A 291 16.71 29.78 -10.05
CA LEU A 291 17.07 30.71 -9.00
C LEU A 291 17.74 31.95 -9.62
N LYS A 292 17.40 33.12 -9.11
CA LYS A 292 18.02 34.40 -9.44
C LYS A 292 18.89 34.87 -8.29
N VAL A 293 19.92 35.66 -8.57
CA VAL A 293 20.75 36.33 -7.58
C VAL A 293 20.82 37.83 -7.88
N SER A 294 20.60 38.67 -6.88
CA SER A 294 20.91 40.10 -6.92
C SER A 294 22.09 40.38 -5.98
N PHE A 295 22.94 41.34 -6.35
CA PHE A 295 24.02 41.82 -5.48
C PHE A 295 23.56 43.09 -4.80
N ASP A 296 23.13 42.97 -3.55
CA ASP A 296 22.51 44.07 -2.81
C ASP A 296 23.57 45.02 -2.23
N LEU A 297 24.81 44.54 -2.05
CA LEU A 297 25.93 45.32 -1.56
C LEU A 297 27.19 44.93 -2.33
N LEU A 298 27.82 45.89 -3.00
CA LEU A 298 29.13 45.71 -3.65
C LEU A 298 30.23 46.31 -2.76
N PRO A 299 31.46 45.77 -2.80
CA PRO A 299 32.57 46.31 -2.01
C PRO A 299 32.91 47.75 -2.44
N GLU A 300 33.22 48.61 -1.47
CA GLU A 300 33.52 50.04 -1.71
C GLU A 300 34.78 50.27 -2.55
N GLN A 301 35.73 49.33 -2.51
CA GLN A 301 36.96 49.34 -3.31
C GLN A 301 37.10 48.02 -4.07
N GLY A 302 37.80 48.08 -5.20
CA GLY A 302 37.89 46.97 -6.15
C GLY A 302 36.64 46.83 -7.02
N ARG A 303 36.59 45.79 -7.86
CA ARG A 303 35.45 45.53 -8.77
C ARG A 303 35.04 44.07 -8.76
N ILE A 304 33.74 43.83 -8.72
CA ILE A 304 33.13 42.53 -8.94
C ILE A 304 32.78 42.39 -10.42
N LEU A 305 33.24 41.31 -11.04
CA LEU A 305 33.08 41.01 -12.46
C LEU A 305 32.40 39.65 -12.64
N LEU A 306 31.50 39.56 -13.61
CA LEU A 306 30.92 38.31 -14.11
C LEU A 306 31.27 38.20 -15.60
N ASP A 307 31.98 37.13 -15.99
CA ASP A 307 32.46 36.92 -17.36
C ASP A 307 33.21 38.14 -17.96
N GLY A 308 33.90 38.91 -17.12
CA GLY A 308 34.66 40.10 -17.50
C GLY A 308 33.87 41.41 -17.50
N VAL A 309 32.55 41.38 -17.26
CA VAL A 309 31.68 42.55 -17.19
C VAL A 309 31.43 42.94 -15.73
N PRO A 310 31.51 44.23 -15.36
CA PRO A 310 31.13 44.69 -14.02
C PRO A 310 29.70 44.32 -13.67
N VAL A 311 29.52 43.74 -12.48
CA VAL A 311 28.21 43.39 -11.93
C VAL A 311 27.53 44.66 -11.41
N ALA A 312 26.27 44.87 -11.76
CA ALA A 312 25.46 45.97 -11.26
C ALA A 312 24.76 45.59 -9.94
N ALA A 313 24.64 46.56 -9.04
CA ALA A 313 23.90 46.37 -7.79
C ALA A 313 22.39 46.19 -8.07
N ALA A 314 21.74 45.31 -7.32
CA ALA A 314 20.31 44.99 -7.39
C ALA A 314 19.78 44.47 -8.76
N GLU A 315 20.65 44.27 -9.75
CA GLU A 315 20.26 43.61 -11.01
C GLU A 315 20.17 42.08 -10.82
N PRO A 316 19.12 41.41 -11.34
CA PRO A 316 18.98 39.97 -11.22
C PRO A 316 19.83 39.23 -12.27
N TYR A 317 20.67 38.31 -11.79
CA TYR A 317 21.45 37.37 -12.59
C TYR A 317 20.97 35.93 -12.33
N PRO A 318 21.21 34.96 -13.24
CA PRO A 318 21.01 33.54 -12.91
C PRO A 318 21.88 33.14 -11.72
N ALA A 319 21.37 32.37 -10.76
CA ALA A 319 22.14 32.00 -9.57
C ALA A 319 23.39 31.14 -9.89
N SER A 320 23.41 30.46 -11.04
CA SER A 320 24.61 29.79 -11.59
C SER A 320 25.75 30.77 -11.92
N ALA A 321 25.50 32.08 -11.92
CA ALA A 321 26.52 33.11 -12.03
C ALA A 321 27.41 33.20 -10.78
N LEU A 322 26.89 32.91 -9.58
CA LEU A 322 27.61 33.04 -8.30
C LEU A 322 28.98 32.37 -8.32
N GLY A 323 29.03 31.15 -8.86
CA GLY A 323 30.25 30.38 -8.95
C GLY A 323 31.31 31.01 -9.86
N ARG A 324 30.95 31.91 -10.79
CA ARG A 324 31.83 32.48 -11.82
C ARG A 324 32.31 33.90 -11.53
N ILE A 325 31.91 34.46 -10.39
CA ILE A 325 32.23 35.83 -10.02
C ILE A 325 33.71 35.97 -9.67
N VAL A 326 34.29 37.07 -10.14
CA VAL A 326 35.69 37.43 -9.94
C VAL A 326 35.76 38.78 -9.22
N TYR A 327 36.64 38.89 -8.23
CA TYR A 327 36.97 40.18 -7.60
C TYR A 327 38.34 40.64 -8.06
N ARG A 328 38.41 41.88 -8.55
CA ARG A 328 39.64 42.56 -8.96
C ARG A 328 40.01 43.61 -7.91
N SER A 329 41.15 43.43 -7.26
CA SER A 329 41.68 44.29 -6.18
C SER A 329 42.71 45.32 -6.68
N GLU A 330 42.68 45.66 -7.97
CA GLU A 330 43.54 46.68 -8.56
C GLU A 330 43.29 48.05 -7.91
N GLY A 331 44.35 48.67 -7.38
CA GLY A 331 44.27 49.95 -6.65
C GLY A 331 43.76 49.86 -5.21
N VAL A 332 43.57 48.66 -4.65
CA VAL A 332 43.07 48.46 -3.28
C VAL A 332 44.23 48.18 -2.32
N ALA A 333 44.29 48.90 -1.21
CA ALA A 333 45.37 48.78 -0.22
C ALA A 333 45.25 47.49 0.63
N PRO A 334 46.39 46.87 1.03
CA PRO A 334 46.40 45.80 2.03
C PRO A 334 45.69 46.23 3.34
N GLY A 335 44.95 45.31 3.95
CA GLY A 335 44.15 45.55 5.16
C GLY A 335 42.70 45.97 4.89
N PHE A 336 42.33 46.30 3.65
CA PHE A 336 40.95 46.57 3.29
C PHE A 336 40.08 45.30 3.39
N VAL A 337 38.90 45.43 4.00
CA VAL A 337 37.87 44.39 4.04
C VAL A 337 36.64 44.89 3.31
N GLY A 338 36.41 44.39 2.10
CA GLY A 338 35.20 44.67 1.33
C GLY A 338 34.10 43.66 1.66
N ILE A 339 32.85 44.11 1.67
CA ILE A 339 31.69 43.22 1.84
C ILE A 339 30.94 43.14 0.51
N LEU A 340 30.68 41.91 0.06
CA LEU A 340 29.76 41.60 -1.03
C LEU A 340 28.52 40.93 -0.44
N GLY A 341 27.40 41.63 -0.46
CA GLY A 341 26.09 41.09 -0.08
C GLY A 341 25.29 40.67 -1.30
N TYR A 342 24.65 39.51 -1.23
CA TYR A 342 23.82 39.00 -2.30
C TYR A 342 22.54 38.36 -1.76
N THR A 343 21.47 38.47 -2.52
CA THR A 343 20.17 37.84 -2.26
C THR A 343 19.90 36.85 -3.37
N VAL A 344 19.70 35.58 -3.01
CA VAL A 344 19.22 34.55 -3.94
C VAL A 344 17.72 34.45 -3.78
N SER A 345 16.98 34.57 -4.89
CA SER A 345 15.53 34.42 -4.92
C SER A 345 15.09 33.30 -5.86
N ASN A 346 13.95 32.67 -5.57
CA ASN A 346 13.27 31.81 -6.52
C ASN A 346 12.26 32.61 -7.38
N ARG A 347 11.62 31.97 -8.36
CA ARG A 347 10.58 32.59 -9.20
C ARG A 347 9.31 33.05 -8.45
N PHE A 348 9.24 32.77 -7.15
CA PHE A 348 8.15 33.15 -6.24
C PHE A 348 8.60 34.21 -5.22
N GLU A 349 9.73 34.88 -5.48
CA GLU A 349 10.28 36.00 -4.70
C GLU A 349 10.71 35.66 -3.26
N GLN A 350 10.69 34.38 -2.88
CA GLN A 350 11.30 33.96 -1.62
C GLN A 350 12.80 34.03 -1.76
N SER A 351 13.47 34.49 -0.72
CA SER A 351 14.89 34.76 -0.81
C SER A 351 15.69 34.44 0.44
N SER A 352 16.97 34.18 0.21
CA SER A 352 17.98 34.02 1.25
C SER A 352 19.15 34.93 0.95
N ARG A 353 19.76 35.47 2.01
CA ARG A 353 20.89 36.40 1.91
C ARG A 353 22.20 35.72 2.29
N GLY A 354 23.23 36.00 1.52
CA GLY A 354 24.60 35.62 1.84
C GLY A 354 25.52 36.85 1.85
N LEU A 355 26.64 36.69 2.55
CA LEU A 355 27.68 37.72 2.67
C LEU A 355 29.04 37.11 2.35
N VAL A 356 29.86 37.84 1.61
CA VAL A 356 31.27 37.52 1.40
C VAL A 356 32.13 38.66 1.92
N ALA A 357 33.03 38.35 2.85
CA ALA A 357 34.07 39.26 3.32
C ALA A 357 35.36 39.05 2.50
N LEU A 358 35.72 40.05 1.71
CA LEU A 358 36.89 40.08 0.84
C LEU A 358 38.02 40.83 1.56
N THR A 359 38.97 40.11 2.15
CA THR A 359 40.12 40.72 2.86
C THR A 359 41.31 40.85 1.92
N VAL A 360 41.72 42.08 1.62
CA VAL A 360 42.90 42.34 0.80
C VAL A 360 44.15 42.25 1.64
N THR A 361 45.06 41.34 1.30
CA THR A 361 46.32 41.10 2.02
C THR A 361 47.52 41.55 1.21
N ASP A 362 48.62 41.82 1.90
CA ASP A 362 49.89 42.17 1.25
C ASP A 362 50.38 41.02 0.36
N ALA A 363 50.97 41.36 -0.79
CA ALA A 363 51.39 40.36 -1.79
C ALA A 363 52.45 39.37 -1.25
N THR A 364 53.15 39.74 -0.17
CA THR A 364 54.15 38.94 0.54
C THR A 364 53.55 38.03 1.63
N VAL A 365 52.43 38.42 2.26
CA VAL A 365 51.72 37.62 3.29
C VAL A 365 50.88 36.52 2.64
N ALA A 366 50.31 36.77 1.46
CA ALA A 366 49.66 35.74 0.65
C ALA A 366 50.60 34.57 0.27
N GLN A 367 51.92 34.80 0.25
CA GLN A 367 52.93 33.76 -0.01
C GLN A 367 53.37 32.98 1.25
N ALA A 368 53.06 33.44 2.47
CA ALA A 368 53.40 32.73 3.70
C ALA A 368 52.34 31.67 4.08
N GLY A 369 51.08 31.88 3.69
CA GLY A 369 50.05 30.83 3.67
C GLY A 369 50.08 29.95 2.41
N ALA A 370 50.83 30.36 1.38
CA ALA A 370 51.00 29.67 0.10
C ALA A 370 52.44 29.18 -0.13
N ARG A 371 53.13 28.74 0.94
CA ARG A 371 54.35 27.92 0.77
C ARG A 371 54.08 26.50 0.30
N ASP A 372 52.82 26.18 -0.01
CA ASP A 372 52.45 24.90 -0.61
C ASP A 372 51.44 25.06 -1.76
N THR A 373 51.62 26.05 -2.66
CA THR A 373 51.03 26.05 -4.03
C THR A 373 51.44 27.30 -4.82
N LYS A 374 52.65 27.31 -5.38
CA LYS A 374 52.90 28.06 -6.63
C LYS A 374 52.40 27.24 -7.80
N THR A 375 51.09 27.25 -8.01
CA THR A 375 50.49 26.85 -9.28
C THR A 375 49.60 28.00 -9.74
N ARG A 376 49.99 28.62 -10.86
CA ARG A 376 49.04 29.11 -11.88
C ARG A 376 47.90 28.08 -11.93
N PRO A 377 46.61 28.42 -12.09
CA PRO A 377 45.65 27.43 -12.55
C PRO A 377 46.06 27.07 -13.98
N THR A 378 47.03 26.18 -14.10
CA THR A 378 47.37 25.49 -15.32
C THR A 378 46.12 24.67 -15.66
N ARG A 379 45.88 24.48 -16.96
CA ARG A 379 44.91 23.49 -17.49
C ARG A 379 44.85 22.16 -16.73
N SER A 380 45.84 21.81 -15.91
CA SER A 380 45.91 20.63 -15.05
C SER A 380 44.92 20.59 -13.88
N ALA A 381 44.64 21.69 -13.16
CA ALA A 381 43.77 21.66 -11.98
C ALA A 381 42.28 21.54 -12.36
N GLU A 382 41.82 22.33 -13.35
CA GLU A 382 40.47 22.17 -13.91
C GLU A 382 40.27 20.82 -14.62
N ALA A 383 41.35 20.26 -15.20
CA ALA A 383 41.32 18.91 -15.77
C ALA A 383 41.27 17.82 -14.67
N GLU A 384 41.95 18.01 -13.54
CA GLU A 384 41.85 17.12 -12.38
C GLU A 384 40.47 17.14 -11.76
N ASP A 385 39.87 18.32 -11.52
CA ASP A 385 38.51 18.46 -11.01
C ASP A 385 37.48 17.82 -11.97
N GLY A 386 37.65 18.03 -13.28
CA GLY A 386 36.84 17.37 -14.30
C GLY A 386 36.98 15.85 -14.28
N ALA A 387 38.20 15.33 -14.10
CA ALA A 387 38.46 13.89 -14.01
C ALA A 387 37.92 13.28 -12.71
N VAL A 388 37.96 14.01 -11.58
CA VAL A 388 37.33 13.61 -10.30
C VAL A 388 35.82 13.47 -10.50
N MET A 389 35.19 14.46 -11.13
CA MET A 389 33.75 14.42 -11.40
C MET A 389 33.34 13.30 -12.37
N GLU A 390 34.14 13.02 -13.41
CA GLU A 390 33.92 11.90 -14.31
C GLU A 390 34.05 10.55 -13.61
N ARG A 391 35.04 10.38 -12.72
CA ARG A 391 35.17 9.17 -11.89
C ARG A 391 33.99 9.02 -10.93
N PHE A 392 33.55 10.12 -10.30
CA PHE A 392 32.40 10.09 -9.41
C PHE A 392 31.11 9.71 -10.15
N ALA A 393 30.85 10.31 -11.31
CA ALA A 393 29.71 9.96 -12.16
C ALA A 393 29.72 8.48 -12.57
N LYS A 394 30.89 7.92 -12.90
CA LYS A 394 31.05 6.47 -13.18
C LYS A 394 30.75 5.61 -11.96
N ARG A 395 31.23 5.99 -10.76
CA ARG A 395 30.91 5.27 -9.50
C ARG A 395 29.41 5.29 -9.21
N LEU A 396 28.75 6.45 -9.38
CA LEU A 396 27.30 6.56 -9.23
C LEU A 396 26.57 5.66 -10.25
N ALA A 397 26.94 5.71 -11.53
CA ALA A 397 26.28 4.91 -12.57
C ALA A 397 26.48 3.38 -12.39
N ALA A 398 27.57 2.96 -11.75
CA ALA A 398 27.81 1.57 -11.40
C ALA A 398 27.05 1.10 -10.16
N HIS A 399 26.53 2.04 -9.35
CA HIS A 399 25.80 1.74 -8.13
C HIS A 399 24.42 1.14 -8.43
N LYS A 400 24.02 0.17 -7.61
CA LYS A 400 22.70 -0.47 -7.67
C LYS A 400 22.08 -0.42 -6.29
N ALA A 401 20.88 0.14 -6.19
CA ALA A 401 20.13 0.19 -4.93
C ALA A 401 18.96 -0.79 -4.98
N ARG A 402 18.92 -1.75 -4.05
CA ARG A 402 17.71 -2.57 -3.82
C ARG A 402 17.00 -2.02 -2.60
N VAL A 403 15.73 -1.64 -2.76
CA VAL A 403 15.01 -0.86 -1.76
C VAL A 403 13.74 -1.59 -1.32
N PRO A 404 13.64 -2.02 -0.04
CA PRO A 404 12.45 -2.70 0.45
C PRO A 404 11.21 -1.81 0.46
N ILE A 405 10.09 -2.37 0.05
CA ILE A 405 8.80 -1.68 -0.02
C ILE A 405 8.17 -1.57 1.37
N GLY A 406 7.58 -0.40 1.66
CA GLY A 406 6.77 -0.17 2.85
C GLY A 406 7.53 -0.09 4.17
N VAL A 407 8.85 0.03 4.17
CA VAL A 407 9.63 0.25 5.41
C VAL A 407 9.91 1.73 5.69
N GLY A 408 9.30 2.62 4.91
CA GLY A 408 9.59 4.05 4.87
C GLY A 408 10.72 4.40 3.89
N PRO A 409 11.22 5.64 3.92
CA PRO A 409 12.34 6.06 3.09
C PRO A 409 13.62 5.29 3.44
N VAL A 410 14.26 4.68 2.44
CA VAL A 410 15.52 3.94 2.61
C VAL A 410 16.63 4.70 1.90
N PRO A 411 17.76 5.02 2.58
CA PRO A 411 18.92 5.62 1.94
C PRO A 411 19.38 4.78 0.73
N LEU A 412 19.62 5.44 -0.40
CA LEU A 412 20.07 4.77 -1.63
C LEU A 412 21.53 4.29 -1.52
N GLY A 413 22.25 4.71 -0.48
CA GLY A 413 23.60 4.24 -0.17
C GLY A 413 24.64 4.69 -1.19
N PHE A 414 24.49 5.89 -1.76
CA PHE A 414 25.44 6.40 -2.75
C PHE A 414 26.84 6.55 -2.17
N PRO A 415 27.89 6.31 -2.99
CA PRO A 415 29.27 6.57 -2.59
C PRO A 415 29.44 8.04 -2.20
N ALA A 416 30.20 8.29 -1.14
CA ALA A 416 30.55 9.64 -0.74
C ALA A 416 31.37 10.34 -1.83
N PHE A 417 31.11 11.64 -2.02
CA PHE A 417 31.98 12.49 -2.81
C PHE A 417 33.20 12.88 -1.97
N GLU A 418 34.39 12.56 -2.46
CA GLU A 418 35.65 12.97 -1.86
C GLU A 418 36.11 14.23 -2.58
N ALA A 419 35.96 15.38 -1.93
CA ALA A 419 36.34 16.67 -2.50
C ALA A 419 37.87 16.82 -2.50
N PRO A 420 38.47 17.31 -3.60
CA PRO A 420 39.85 17.79 -3.59
C PRO A 420 40.05 18.90 -2.54
N ALA A 421 41.21 18.94 -1.90
CA ALA A 421 41.51 19.95 -0.89
C ALA A 421 41.35 21.37 -1.48
N GLY A 422 40.45 22.17 -0.90
CA GLY A 422 40.17 23.55 -1.34
C GLY A 422 39.10 23.71 -2.42
N ALA A 423 38.50 22.62 -2.92
CA ALA A 423 37.37 22.69 -3.84
C ALA A 423 36.04 22.90 -3.10
N GLY A 424 35.17 23.76 -3.64
CA GLY A 424 33.80 23.94 -3.12
C GLY A 424 32.91 22.71 -3.32
N GLU A 425 31.82 22.60 -2.55
CA GLU A 425 30.88 21.47 -2.70
C GLU A 425 30.19 21.50 -4.08
N PRO A 426 30.30 20.43 -4.90
CA PRO A 426 29.61 20.39 -6.17
C PRO A 426 28.11 20.18 -5.98
N ILE A 427 27.32 20.86 -6.82
CA ILE A 427 25.86 20.75 -6.82
C ILE A 427 25.42 19.73 -7.87
N VAL A 428 24.64 18.74 -7.43
CA VAL A 428 24.06 17.68 -8.26
C VAL A 428 22.59 18.00 -8.50
N SER A 429 22.13 17.88 -9.75
CA SER A 429 20.72 18.00 -10.09
C SER A 429 20.01 16.65 -10.10
N VAL A 430 18.77 16.63 -9.63
CA VAL A 430 17.86 15.49 -9.81
C VAL A 430 17.05 15.76 -11.08
N ASP A 431 17.53 15.26 -12.22
CA ASP A 431 16.98 15.64 -13.53
C ASP A 431 15.58 15.04 -13.76
N ALA A 432 15.29 13.89 -13.16
CA ALA A 432 14.00 13.22 -13.22
C ALA A 432 13.65 12.59 -11.88
N ILE A 433 12.37 12.71 -11.49
CA ILE A 433 11.82 11.97 -10.34
C ILE A 433 11.54 10.51 -10.70
N PRO A 434 11.49 9.62 -9.69
CA PRO A 434 11.03 8.26 -9.91
C PRO A 434 9.64 8.24 -10.59
N PRO A 435 9.40 7.30 -11.51
CA PRO A 435 8.08 7.15 -12.12
C PRO A 435 6.99 6.76 -11.10
N LYS A 436 7.39 6.13 -9.98
CA LYS A 436 6.55 5.73 -8.85
C LYS A 436 7.37 5.84 -7.55
N GLY A 437 6.70 6.09 -6.42
CA GLY A 437 7.36 6.37 -5.15
C GLY A 437 7.90 7.79 -5.07
N VAL A 438 8.60 8.10 -3.98
CA VAL A 438 9.09 9.47 -3.70
C VAL A 438 10.56 9.47 -3.27
N LEU A 439 11.30 10.50 -3.69
CA LEU A 439 12.64 10.77 -3.16
C LEU A 439 12.52 11.66 -1.93
N ARG A 440 13.35 11.37 -0.93
CA ARG A 440 13.38 12.05 0.36
C ARG A 440 14.80 12.44 0.71
N LEU A 441 15.00 13.66 1.18
CA LEU A 441 16.28 14.13 1.71
C LEU A 441 16.01 14.96 2.96
N ASP A 442 16.60 14.54 4.09
CA ASP A 442 16.46 15.22 5.39
C ASP A 442 14.98 15.51 5.75
N GLY A 443 14.11 14.53 5.49
CA GLY A 443 12.67 14.61 5.73
C GLY A 443 11.85 15.36 4.67
N LYS A 444 12.49 15.96 3.67
CA LYS A 444 11.84 16.74 2.60
C LYS A 444 11.66 15.96 1.32
N THR A 445 10.55 16.19 0.61
CA THR A 445 10.33 15.62 -0.73
C THR A 445 11.30 16.26 -1.72
N VAL A 446 12.00 15.46 -2.52
CA VAL A 446 12.89 15.94 -3.58
C VAL A 446 12.16 15.87 -4.91
N LEU A 447 11.97 17.01 -5.57
CA LEU A 447 11.26 17.11 -6.85
C LEU A 447 12.22 17.16 -8.04
N ALA A 448 11.67 17.05 -9.26
CA ALA A 448 12.46 17.13 -10.49
C ALA A 448 13.02 18.54 -10.64
N GLY A 449 14.31 18.65 -10.96
CA GLY A 449 15.03 19.92 -11.01
C GLY A 449 15.62 20.35 -9.66
N ALA A 450 15.44 19.59 -8.58
CA ALA A 450 16.11 19.86 -7.31
C ALA A 450 17.63 19.90 -7.49
N ARG A 451 18.28 20.83 -6.79
CA ARG A 451 19.74 21.03 -6.77
C ARG A 451 20.24 20.78 -5.35
N ILE A 452 20.96 19.69 -5.16
CA ILE A 452 21.45 19.24 -3.84
C ILE A 452 22.97 19.19 -3.82
N GLY A 453 23.57 19.45 -2.66
CA GLY A 453 25.01 19.25 -2.48
C GLY A 453 25.39 17.77 -2.68
N ALA A 454 26.55 17.51 -3.29
CA ALA A 454 27.01 16.13 -3.52
C ALA A 454 27.20 15.35 -2.21
N SER A 455 27.47 16.02 -1.07
CA SER A 455 27.54 15.36 0.24
C SER A 455 26.18 14.81 0.71
N SER A 456 25.09 15.41 0.24
CA SER A 456 23.72 15.00 0.57
C SER A 456 23.28 13.74 -0.16
N LEU A 457 23.99 13.30 -1.21
CA LEU A 457 23.68 12.05 -1.92
C LEU A 457 23.72 10.83 -0.98
N ALA A 458 24.63 10.80 0.00
CA ALA A 458 24.70 9.71 0.96
C ALA A 458 23.41 9.56 1.81
N ARG A 459 22.65 10.64 1.96
CA ARG A 459 21.37 10.67 2.70
C ARG A 459 20.14 10.69 1.79
N LEU A 460 20.33 10.74 0.46
CA LEU A 460 19.21 10.69 -0.48
C LEU A 460 18.53 9.32 -0.35
N ALA A 461 17.29 9.35 0.10
CA ALA A 461 16.48 8.17 0.32
C ALA A 461 15.39 8.05 -0.74
N TYR A 462 14.97 6.81 -0.98
CA TYR A 462 13.83 6.49 -1.83
C TYR A 462 12.80 5.71 -1.03
N GLU A 463 11.55 6.11 -1.14
CA GLU A 463 10.41 5.39 -0.60
C GLU A 463 9.61 4.81 -1.76
N PRO A 464 9.66 3.48 -1.97
CA PRO A 464 8.92 2.84 -3.05
C PRO A 464 7.41 2.87 -2.86
N GLN A 465 6.68 3.06 -3.97
CA GLN A 465 5.24 2.81 -4.02
C GLN A 465 4.94 1.32 -3.80
N ILE A 466 3.89 0.99 -3.07
CA ILE A 466 3.45 -0.40 -2.91
C ILE A 466 3.02 -0.99 -4.27
N GLY A 467 3.50 -2.20 -4.57
CA GLY A 467 3.21 -2.90 -5.84
C GLY A 467 4.25 -2.68 -6.95
N THR A 468 5.43 -2.12 -6.65
CA THR A 468 6.50 -1.88 -7.63
C THR A 468 7.66 -2.88 -7.58
N GLN A 469 7.52 -4.02 -6.88
CA GLN A 469 8.60 -5.00 -6.65
C GLN A 469 9.23 -5.62 -7.92
N ALA A 470 8.65 -5.39 -9.09
CA ALA A 470 9.16 -5.85 -10.39
C ALA A 470 9.40 -4.68 -11.37
N GLN A 471 9.44 -3.44 -10.87
CA GLN A 471 9.51 -2.22 -11.67
C GLN A 471 10.78 -1.44 -11.32
N ALA A 472 11.94 -1.97 -11.72
CA ALA A 472 13.20 -1.25 -11.62
C ALA A 472 13.20 -0.01 -12.52
N PHE A 473 13.88 1.04 -12.10
CA PHE A 473 14.03 2.28 -12.87
C PHE A 473 15.45 2.83 -12.77
N SER A 474 15.74 3.84 -13.59
CA SER A 474 17.01 4.57 -13.54
C SER A 474 16.78 5.97 -12.98
N LEU A 475 17.32 6.25 -11.78
CA LEU A 475 17.41 7.61 -11.26
C LEU A 475 18.46 8.38 -12.05
N THR A 476 18.10 9.54 -12.60
CA THR A 476 18.99 10.37 -13.41
C THR A 476 19.48 11.55 -12.61
N LEU A 477 20.80 11.62 -12.39
CA LEU A 477 21.49 12.68 -11.68
C LEU A 477 22.38 13.45 -12.64
N GLY A 478 22.23 14.77 -12.67
CA GLY A 478 23.10 15.67 -13.42
C GLY A 478 24.24 16.17 -12.53
N LEU A 479 25.47 16.08 -13.01
CA LEU A 479 26.67 16.51 -12.30
C LEU A 479 27.36 17.66 -13.05
N PRO A 480 27.96 18.60 -12.32
CA PRO A 480 28.57 19.78 -12.92
C PRO A 480 29.81 19.40 -13.73
N ARG A 481 30.08 20.16 -14.79
CA ARG A 481 31.27 20.03 -15.63
C ARG A 481 31.88 21.42 -15.88
N ALA A 482 33.14 21.46 -16.32
CA ALA A 482 33.83 22.69 -16.69
C ALA A 482 32.99 23.57 -17.64
N ALA A 483 33.11 24.90 -17.48
CA ALA A 483 32.30 25.89 -18.17
C ALA A 483 32.27 25.67 -19.69
N GLY A 484 31.07 25.73 -20.28
CA GLY A 484 30.84 25.51 -21.71
C GLY A 484 30.72 24.05 -22.16
N ARG A 485 30.76 23.07 -21.24
CA ARG A 485 30.48 21.65 -21.53
C ARG A 485 29.15 21.21 -20.96
N ALA A 486 28.49 20.26 -21.62
CA ALA A 486 27.26 19.65 -21.10
C ALA A 486 27.51 18.96 -19.75
N PRO A 487 26.53 18.99 -18.81
CA PRO A 487 26.59 18.25 -17.55
C PRO A 487 26.86 16.76 -17.77
N LEU A 488 27.57 16.13 -16.83
CA LEU A 488 27.68 14.68 -16.81
C LEU A 488 26.36 14.10 -16.30
N VAL A 489 25.90 13.00 -16.90
CA VAL A 489 24.67 12.34 -16.49
C VAL A 489 25.02 10.98 -15.89
N ALA A 490 24.67 10.77 -14.62
CA ALA A 490 24.73 9.47 -13.97
C ALA A 490 23.33 8.85 -13.91
N LYS A 491 23.18 7.65 -14.47
CA LYS A 491 21.94 6.86 -14.37
C LYS A 491 22.17 5.72 -13.39
N VAL A 492 21.46 5.75 -12.26
CA VAL A 492 21.58 4.76 -11.19
C VAL A 492 20.41 3.79 -11.26
N ALA A 493 20.69 2.49 -11.30
CA ALA A 493 19.66 1.47 -11.21
C ALA A 493 19.09 1.36 -9.79
N VAL A 494 17.78 1.52 -9.66
CA VAL A 494 17.03 1.36 -8.40
C VAL A 494 15.97 0.28 -8.59
N GLU A 495 15.98 -0.71 -7.71
CA GLU A 495 15.08 -1.86 -7.73
C GLU A 495 14.27 -1.91 -6.44
N PRO A 496 12.96 -1.59 -6.47
CA PRO A 496 12.06 -1.88 -5.36
C PRO A 496 11.92 -3.38 -5.16
N VAL A 497 11.93 -3.86 -3.90
CA VAL A 497 11.80 -5.29 -3.58
C VAL A 497 10.88 -5.52 -2.39
N LEU A 498 10.25 -6.71 -2.33
CA LEU A 498 9.58 -7.14 -1.10
C LEU A 498 10.61 -7.75 -0.14
N HIS A 499 10.43 -7.52 1.16
CA HIS A 499 11.22 -8.23 2.16
C HIS A 499 10.82 -9.71 2.19
N ALA A 500 11.75 -10.62 2.49
CA ALA A 500 11.46 -12.06 2.52
C ALA A 500 10.34 -12.43 3.52
N CYS A 501 10.29 -11.74 4.67
CA CYS A 501 9.21 -11.90 5.66
C CYS A 501 7.82 -11.55 5.06
N ASP A 502 7.70 -10.50 4.25
CA ASP A 502 6.44 -10.15 3.58
C ASP A 502 6.00 -11.27 2.63
N VAL A 503 6.95 -11.86 1.90
CA VAL A 503 6.69 -12.94 0.92
C VAL A 503 6.35 -14.27 1.60
N LEU A 504 6.95 -14.59 2.73
CA LEU A 504 6.81 -15.90 3.39
C LEU A 504 5.71 -15.93 4.45
N ALA A 505 5.39 -14.77 5.05
CA ALA A 505 4.50 -14.66 6.19
C ALA A 505 3.55 -13.45 6.12
N GLY A 506 3.39 -12.79 4.98
CA GLY A 506 2.36 -11.77 4.78
C GLY A 506 0.93 -12.33 4.84
N GLU A 507 -0.04 -11.58 5.37
CA GLU A 507 -1.43 -12.01 5.51
C GLU A 507 -2.33 -11.47 4.37
N PRO A 508 -3.20 -12.30 3.77
CA PRO A 508 -4.20 -11.84 2.82
C PRO A 508 -5.13 -10.75 3.37
N LEU A 509 -5.43 -9.77 2.51
CA LEU A 509 -6.23 -8.57 2.82
C LEU A 509 -5.73 -7.76 4.02
N ASP A 510 -4.47 -7.92 4.45
CA ASP A 510 -3.90 -7.05 5.46
C ASP A 510 -3.71 -5.63 4.88
N LEU A 511 -4.41 -4.67 5.50
CA LEU A 511 -4.34 -3.26 5.13
C LEU A 511 -3.03 -2.61 5.58
N ALA A 512 -2.27 -3.23 6.48
CA ALA A 512 -0.90 -2.83 6.82
C ALA A 512 0.16 -3.60 6.01
N GLY A 513 -0.25 -4.58 5.18
CA GLY A 513 0.64 -5.39 4.36
C GLY A 513 1.08 -4.70 3.06
N VAL A 514 2.08 -5.28 2.39
CA VAL A 514 2.64 -4.77 1.12
C VAL A 514 2.50 -5.74 -0.06
N THR A 515 1.87 -6.90 0.17
CA THR A 515 1.73 -7.99 -0.81
C THR A 515 0.35 -8.65 -0.68
N ALA A 516 0.03 -9.57 -1.59
CA ALA A 516 -1.19 -10.38 -1.56
C ALA A 516 -1.28 -11.30 -0.31
N GLY A 517 -0.13 -11.62 0.29
CA GLY A 517 -0.02 -12.52 1.44
C GLY A 517 0.08 -13.98 1.03
N VAL A 518 0.24 -14.85 2.04
CA VAL A 518 0.39 -16.29 1.93
C VAL A 518 -0.64 -16.94 2.86
N LEU A 519 -1.35 -17.95 2.37
CA LEU A 519 -2.33 -18.63 3.19
C LEU A 519 -1.63 -19.33 4.36
N PRO A 520 -2.26 -19.41 5.53
CA PRO A 520 -1.60 -19.99 6.69
C PRO A 520 -1.04 -21.42 6.49
N ASN A 521 -1.70 -22.26 5.69
CA ASN A 521 -1.25 -23.61 5.34
C ASN A 521 -0.08 -23.66 4.33
N GLU A 522 0.31 -22.52 3.77
CA GLU A 522 1.41 -22.40 2.80
C GLU A 522 2.71 -21.88 3.46
N ILE A 523 2.64 -21.35 4.69
CA ILE A 523 3.79 -20.75 5.39
C ILE A 523 4.83 -21.81 5.81
N ASP A 524 5.99 -21.81 5.17
CA ASP A 524 7.17 -22.56 5.62
C ASP A 524 7.72 -21.94 6.92
N GLY A 525 7.31 -22.51 8.07
CA GLY A 525 7.58 -21.96 9.40
C GLY A 525 9.05 -21.61 9.66
N PRO A 526 10.00 -22.56 9.52
CA PRO A 526 11.42 -22.28 9.73
C PRO A 526 11.99 -21.17 8.83
N LYS A 527 11.65 -21.17 7.52
CA LYS A 527 12.13 -20.12 6.61
C LYS A 527 11.52 -18.76 6.93
N ALA A 528 10.22 -18.73 7.22
CA ALA A 528 9.50 -17.53 7.59
C ALA A 528 10.04 -16.95 8.90
N LEU A 529 10.32 -17.79 9.90
CA LEU A 529 10.85 -17.37 11.20
C LEU A 529 12.22 -16.68 11.05
N ALA A 530 13.13 -17.28 10.28
CA ALA A 530 14.44 -16.69 9.98
C ALA A 530 14.30 -15.32 9.28
N ALA A 531 13.49 -15.26 8.22
CA ALA A 531 13.27 -14.04 7.45
C ALA A 531 12.61 -12.92 8.27
N CYS A 532 11.67 -13.26 9.16
CA CYS A 532 10.98 -12.27 10.00
C CYS A 532 11.83 -11.78 11.17
N ASN A 533 12.70 -12.63 11.73
CA ASN A 533 13.69 -12.19 12.71
C ASN A 533 14.72 -11.22 12.10
N GLU A 534 15.19 -11.49 10.88
CA GLU A 534 16.01 -10.55 10.11
C GLU A 534 15.29 -9.22 9.88
N ALA A 535 14.04 -9.26 9.39
CA ALA A 535 13.23 -8.07 9.16
C ALA A 535 13.07 -7.21 10.42
N ARG A 536 12.88 -7.84 11.59
CA ARG A 536 12.73 -7.17 12.88
C ARG A 536 14.01 -6.54 13.39
N ARG A 537 15.17 -7.10 13.06
CA ARG A 537 16.47 -6.52 13.39
C ARG A 537 16.76 -5.31 12.51
N ASP A 538 16.47 -5.43 11.21
CA ASP A 538 16.83 -4.39 10.23
C ASP A 538 15.80 -3.24 10.23
N TYR A 539 14.54 -3.53 10.58
CA TYR A 539 13.42 -2.57 10.61
C TYR A 539 12.52 -2.71 11.86
N PRO A 540 13.06 -2.48 13.08
CA PRO A 540 12.33 -2.70 14.34
C PRO A 540 11.08 -1.81 14.52
N GLN A 541 11.04 -0.66 13.83
CA GLN A 541 9.93 0.27 13.80
C GLN A 541 8.73 -0.23 12.97
N VAL A 542 8.94 -1.21 12.07
CA VAL A 542 7.90 -1.70 11.17
C VAL A 542 7.04 -2.75 11.89
N THR A 543 5.90 -2.32 12.42
CA THR A 543 5.02 -3.19 13.23
C THR A 543 4.51 -4.42 12.48
N ARG A 544 4.30 -4.35 11.14
CA ARG A 544 3.84 -5.52 10.38
C ARG A 544 4.81 -6.70 10.42
N PHE A 545 6.12 -6.47 10.55
CA PHE A 545 7.08 -7.59 10.66
C PHE A 545 6.94 -8.33 11.98
N LEU A 546 6.44 -7.68 13.03
CA LEU A 546 6.12 -8.35 14.29
C LEU A 546 4.85 -9.19 14.17
N TYR A 547 3.85 -8.68 13.45
CA TYR A 547 2.65 -9.45 13.13
C TYR A 547 2.99 -10.70 12.31
N GLN A 548 3.78 -10.54 11.26
CA GLN A 548 4.23 -11.63 10.39
C GLN A 548 5.12 -12.62 11.13
N LEU A 549 5.95 -12.16 12.08
CA LEU A 549 6.69 -13.03 12.99
C LEU A 549 5.74 -13.91 13.82
N GLY A 550 4.66 -13.36 14.36
CA GLY A 550 3.63 -14.14 15.06
C GLY A 550 3.01 -15.23 14.17
N ARG A 551 2.79 -14.94 12.87
CA ARG A 551 2.31 -15.95 11.91
C ARG A 551 3.36 -17.05 11.65
N ALA A 552 4.63 -16.67 11.53
CA ALA A 552 5.73 -17.63 11.36
C ALA A 552 5.93 -18.52 12.60
N GLN A 553 5.75 -17.96 13.79
CA GLN A 553 5.79 -18.67 15.07
C GLN A 553 4.61 -19.63 15.21
N LEU A 554 3.39 -19.21 14.86
CA LEU A 554 2.24 -20.11 14.76
C LEU A 554 2.54 -21.28 13.83
N ALA A 555 3.02 -21.00 12.60
CA ALA A 555 3.38 -22.02 11.62
C ALA A 555 4.49 -22.97 12.10
N SER A 556 5.34 -22.51 13.02
CA SER A 556 6.40 -23.27 13.68
C SER A 556 5.97 -23.90 15.02
N ARG A 557 4.69 -23.78 15.42
CA ARG A 557 4.12 -24.28 16.68
C ARG A 557 4.69 -23.64 17.95
N GLU A 558 5.25 -22.44 17.84
CA GLU A 558 5.72 -21.63 18.96
C GLU A 558 4.57 -20.78 19.52
N LEU A 559 3.55 -21.43 20.09
CA LEU A 559 2.27 -20.79 20.46
C LEU A 559 2.43 -19.60 21.41
N ASP A 560 3.18 -19.74 22.50
CA ASP A 560 3.36 -18.67 23.49
C ASP A 560 4.10 -17.47 22.89
N ALA A 561 5.11 -17.72 22.06
CA ALA A 561 5.85 -16.68 21.36
C ALA A 561 4.95 -15.96 20.35
N ALA A 562 4.10 -16.71 19.63
CA ALA A 562 3.14 -16.12 18.71
C ALA A 562 2.12 -15.23 19.42
N TRP A 563 1.57 -15.67 20.56
CA TRP A 563 0.70 -14.84 21.42
C TRP A 563 1.40 -13.53 21.79
N ALA A 564 2.63 -13.59 22.29
CA ALA A 564 3.40 -12.40 22.65
C ALA A 564 3.61 -11.46 21.46
N SER A 565 3.99 -12.00 20.30
CA SER A 565 4.16 -11.21 19.07
C SER A 565 2.86 -10.53 18.63
N PHE A 566 1.71 -11.21 18.68
CA PHE A 566 0.43 -10.59 18.34
C PHE A 566 -0.02 -9.56 19.36
N GLU A 567 0.16 -9.80 20.66
CA GLU A 567 -0.14 -8.85 21.73
C GLU A 567 0.70 -7.57 21.58
N GLU A 568 2.02 -7.70 21.38
CA GLU A 568 2.91 -6.56 21.14
C GLU A 568 2.59 -5.85 19.81
N SER A 569 2.29 -6.60 18.75
CA SER A 569 1.90 -6.02 17.46
C SER A 569 0.60 -5.22 17.55
N ALA A 570 -0.42 -5.75 18.24
CA ALA A 570 -1.66 -5.05 18.51
C ALA A 570 -1.45 -3.80 19.37
N ALA A 571 -0.60 -3.88 20.40
CA ALA A 571 -0.24 -2.74 21.24
C ALA A 571 0.47 -1.63 20.44
N ARG A 572 1.23 -1.99 19.40
CA ARG A 572 1.86 -1.07 18.45
C ARG A 572 0.94 -0.65 17.29
N GLY A 573 -0.35 -0.93 17.37
CA GLY A 573 -1.37 -0.45 16.43
C GLY A 573 -1.60 -1.33 15.20
N HIS A 574 -1.08 -2.55 15.13
CA HIS A 574 -1.37 -3.44 14.00
C HIS A 574 -2.79 -4.00 14.08
N VAL A 575 -3.70 -3.48 13.27
CA VAL A 575 -5.13 -3.77 13.38
C VAL A 575 -5.45 -5.27 13.20
N ARG A 576 -4.81 -5.93 12.23
CA ARG A 576 -5.02 -7.37 11.97
C ARG A 576 -4.57 -8.26 13.13
N ALA A 577 -3.65 -7.80 13.97
CA ALA A 577 -3.21 -8.57 15.15
C ALA A 577 -4.36 -8.75 16.17
N LEU A 578 -5.25 -7.75 16.28
CA LEU A 578 -6.46 -7.86 17.11
C LEU A 578 -7.36 -9.00 16.62
N ASN A 579 -7.63 -9.07 15.31
CA ASN A 579 -8.41 -10.17 14.75
C ASN A 579 -7.77 -11.53 15.03
N GLN A 580 -6.44 -11.66 14.90
CA GLN A 580 -5.77 -12.93 15.20
C GLN A 580 -5.88 -13.30 16.67
N LEU A 581 -5.74 -12.36 17.61
CA LEU A 581 -5.95 -12.64 19.03
C LEU A 581 -7.39 -13.13 19.29
N GLY A 582 -8.39 -12.50 18.65
CA GLY A 582 -9.77 -12.97 18.68
C GLY A 582 -9.92 -14.40 18.16
N TYR A 583 -9.28 -14.72 17.03
CA TYR A 583 -9.29 -16.06 16.44
C TYR A 583 -8.69 -17.10 17.38
N LEU A 584 -7.53 -16.83 17.99
CA LEU A 584 -6.86 -17.75 18.91
C LEU A 584 -7.73 -18.10 20.13
N TYR A 585 -8.50 -17.14 20.66
CA TYR A 585 -9.49 -17.41 21.71
C TYR A 585 -10.67 -18.26 21.24
N THR A 586 -11.02 -18.28 19.96
CA THR A 586 -12.13 -19.11 19.46
C THR A 586 -11.75 -20.56 19.18
N VAL A 587 -10.45 -20.83 18.96
CA VAL A 587 -9.95 -22.17 18.60
C VAL A 587 -9.19 -22.88 19.73
N ASN A 588 -9.20 -22.32 20.95
CA ASN A 588 -8.53 -22.90 22.12
C ASN A 588 -7.00 -23.06 21.91
N ALA A 589 -6.36 -22.13 21.20
CA ALA A 589 -4.94 -22.20 20.86
C ALA A 589 -4.06 -21.81 22.07
N GLY A 590 -3.70 -22.79 22.90
CA GLY A 590 -2.87 -22.59 24.09
C GLY A 590 -3.58 -21.90 25.27
N ARG A 591 -4.81 -21.42 25.09
CA ARG A 591 -5.64 -20.78 26.12
C ARG A 591 -7.11 -21.23 25.97
N PRO A 592 -7.87 -21.40 27.07
CA PRO A 592 -9.29 -21.79 27.02
C PRO A 592 -10.13 -20.92 26.09
N MET A 593 -11.12 -21.54 25.43
CA MET A 593 -12.03 -20.81 24.57
C MET A 593 -12.82 -19.75 25.36
N ASP A 594 -12.75 -18.49 24.91
CA ASP A 594 -13.48 -17.36 25.49
C ASP A 594 -14.07 -16.50 24.37
N ARG A 595 -15.36 -16.72 24.07
CA ARG A 595 -16.04 -16.01 22.97
C ARG A 595 -16.29 -14.54 23.28
N ALA A 596 -16.56 -14.20 24.54
CA ALA A 596 -16.81 -12.80 24.91
C ALA A 596 -15.56 -11.97 24.68
N ARG A 597 -14.40 -12.48 25.10
CA ARG A 597 -13.11 -11.85 24.87
C ARG A 597 -12.73 -11.82 23.39
N ALA A 598 -12.97 -12.91 22.65
CA ALA A 598 -12.77 -12.93 21.21
C ALA A 598 -13.57 -11.82 20.51
N ASN A 599 -14.83 -11.64 20.91
CA ASN A 599 -15.71 -10.62 20.35
C ASN A 599 -15.26 -9.19 20.68
N ASP A 600 -14.64 -8.93 21.84
CA ASP A 600 -14.04 -7.62 22.11
C ASP A 600 -12.89 -7.31 21.13
N TYR A 601 -12.01 -8.29 20.88
CA TYR A 601 -10.96 -8.14 19.88
C TYR A 601 -11.52 -7.93 18.47
N TYR A 602 -12.51 -8.72 18.07
CA TYR A 602 -13.16 -8.56 16.76
C TYR A 602 -13.84 -7.20 16.61
N ARG A 603 -14.54 -6.72 17.64
CA ARG A 603 -15.16 -5.39 17.65
C ARG A 603 -14.10 -4.31 17.46
N ARG A 604 -13.02 -4.31 18.25
CA ARG A 604 -11.93 -3.33 18.14
C ARG A 604 -11.24 -3.38 16.77
N SER A 605 -11.08 -4.57 16.20
CA SER A 605 -10.53 -4.76 14.87
C SER A 605 -11.48 -4.21 13.78
N ALA A 606 -12.79 -4.45 13.91
CA ALA A 606 -13.83 -3.91 13.04
C ALA A 606 -13.93 -2.38 13.13
N ASP A 607 -13.88 -1.84 14.35
CA ASP A 607 -13.89 -0.41 14.65
C ASP A 607 -12.67 0.31 14.05
N LEU A 608 -11.62 -0.42 13.66
CA LEU A 608 -10.43 0.10 12.97
C LEU A 608 -10.41 -0.23 11.47
N GLY A 609 -11.48 -0.83 10.94
CA GLY A 609 -11.68 -1.09 9.52
C GLY A 609 -11.05 -2.39 8.99
N ASP A 610 -10.65 -3.32 9.85
CA ASP A 610 -10.09 -4.59 9.38
C ASP A 610 -11.18 -5.50 8.75
N PRO A 611 -11.00 -5.99 7.51
CA PRO A 611 -12.01 -6.82 6.86
C PRO A 611 -12.37 -8.10 7.61
N TYR A 612 -11.41 -8.75 8.27
CA TYR A 612 -11.66 -9.97 9.04
C TYR A 612 -12.33 -9.66 10.38
N GLY A 613 -11.92 -8.57 11.05
CA GLY A 613 -12.59 -8.05 12.23
C GLY A 613 -14.06 -7.72 11.96
N VAL A 614 -14.34 -6.98 10.88
CA VAL A 614 -15.71 -6.63 10.44
C VAL A 614 -16.53 -7.90 10.18
N TYR A 615 -15.95 -8.88 9.49
CA TYR A 615 -16.60 -10.18 9.24
C TYR A 615 -16.89 -10.95 10.54
N ASN A 616 -15.88 -11.15 11.39
CA ASN A 616 -16.01 -11.99 12.59
C ASN A 616 -16.96 -11.37 13.61
N TYR A 617 -16.90 -10.05 13.81
CA TYR A 617 -17.84 -9.36 14.68
C TYR A 617 -19.25 -9.33 14.08
N GLY A 618 -19.38 -9.12 12.76
CA GLY A 618 -20.65 -9.23 12.04
C GLY A 618 -21.31 -10.59 12.20
N ARG A 619 -20.55 -11.68 12.12
CA ARG A 619 -21.05 -13.05 12.39
C ARG A 619 -21.47 -13.25 13.83
N ALA A 620 -20.71 -12.70 14.78
CA ALA A 620 -21.05 -12.81 16.19
C ALA A 620 -22.39 -12.13 16.50
N LEU A 621 -22.64 -10.94 15.94
CA LEU A 621 -23.93 -10.21 15.99
C LEU A 621 -25.05 -10.99 15.31
N PHE A 622 -24.83 -11.42 14.07
CA PHE A 622 -25.85 -12.07 13.27
C PHE A 622 -26.38 -13.37 13.90
N TYR A 623 -25.48 -14.14 14.53
CA TYR A 623 -25.81 -15.45 15.13
C TYR A 623 -25.91 -15.43 16.67
N GLY A 624 -25.70 -14.29 17.34
CA GLY A 624 -25.72 -14.20 18.80
C GLY A 624 -24.64 -15.06 19.49
N ARG A 625 -23.45 -15.21 18.88
CA ARG A 625 -22.40 -16.11 19.38
C ARG A 625 -21.51 -15.43 20.41
N GLY A 626 -21.87 -15.53 21.68
CA GLY A 626 -21.12 -14.90 22.78
C GLY A 626 -21.41 -13.40 22.95
N LEU A 627 -22.53 -12.93 22.38
CA LEU A 627 -23.10 -11.59 22.54
C LEU A 627 -24.61 -11.62 22.13
N PRO A 628 -25.43 -10.62 22.52
CA PRO A 628 -26.85 -10.57 22.12
C PRO A 628 -27.02 -10.51 20.59
N GLN A 629 -27.99 -11.25 20.07
CA GLN A 629 -28.22 -11.30 18.62
C GLN A 629 -28.74 -9.96 18.07
N ASP A 630 -28.12 -9.49 16.99
CA ASP A 630 -28.52 -8.33 16.19
C ASP A 630 -28.39 -8.69 14.71
N VAL A 631 -29.51 -9.13 14.11
CA VAL A 631 -29.55 -9.58 12.71
C VAL A 631 -29.26 -8.44 11.73
N PRO A 632 -29.93 -7.27 11.81
CA PRO A 632 -29.66 -6.15 10.91
C PRO A 632 -28.24 -5.59 11.05
N GLY A 633 -27.76 -5.42 12.28
CA GLY A 633 -26.39 -4.95 12.52
C GLY A 633 -25.35 -5.94 11.99
N GLY A 634 -25.54 -7.24 12.28
CA GLY A 634 -24.67 -8.30 11.78
C GLY A 634 -24.64 -8.37 10.25
N LEU A 635 -25.80 -8.29 9.59
CA LEU A 635 -25.87 -8.31 8.12
C LEU A 635 -25.15 -7.12 7.50
N ALA A 636 -25.35 -5.91 8.02
CA ALA A 636 -24.69 -4.71 7.52
C ALA A 636 -23.15 -4.84 7.57
N MET A 637 -22.61 -5.43 8.64
CA MET A 637 -21.17 -5.70 8.75
C MET A 637 -20.70 -6.76 7.76
N LEU A 638 -21.46 -7.85 7.57
CA LEU A 638 -21.12 -8.88 6.57
C LEU A 638 -21.07 -8.31 5.15
N LEU A 639 -22.04 -7.48 4.78
CA LEU A 639 -22.07 -6.78 3.49
C LEU A 639 -20.86 -5.87 3.32
N ARG A 640 -20.51 -5.09 4.35
CA ARG A 640 -19.30 -4.25 4.36
C ARG A 640 -18.02 -5.08 4.21
N ALA A 641 -17.92 -6.24 4.87
CA ALA A 641 -16.78 -7.13 4.72
C ALA A 641 -16.66 -7.67 3.28
N ALA A 642 -17.77 -8.09 2.68
CA ALA A 642 -17.81 -8.54 1.29
C ALA A 642 -17.41 -7.42 0.31
N GLU A 643 -17.85 -6.18 0.55
CA GLU A 643 -17.47 -5.02 -0.25
C GLU A 643 -15.95 -4.75 -0.25
N MET A 644 -15.28 -5.00 0.89
CA MET A 644 -13.81 -4.96 1.03
C MET A 644 -13.09 -6.18 0.41
N GLY A 645 -13.84 -7.08 -0.25
CA GLY A 645 -13.32 -8.26 -0.92
C GLY A 645 -13.17 -9.50 -0.02
N HIS A 646 -13.79 -9.52 1.17
CA HIS A 646 -13.68 -10.65 2.10
C HIS A 646 -14.52 -11.86 1.62
N THR A 647 -13.86 -12.90 1.11
CA THR A 647 -14.54 -14.03 0.46
C THR A 647 -15.30 -14.92 1.43
N TYR A 648 -14.88 -15.06 2.70
CA TYR A 648 -15.71 -15.77 3.68
C TYR A 648 -17.01 -15.01 4.00
N ALA A 649 -17.01 -13.68 3.90
CA ALA A 649 -18.23 -12.90 4.06
C ALA A 649 -19.17 -13.15 2.88
N MET A 650 -18.65 -13.18 1.65
CA MET A 650 -19.42 -13.55 0.46
C MET A 650 -20.00 -14.96 0.57
N ASN A 651 -19.24 -15.94 1.05
CA ASN A 651 -19.75 -17.29 1.28
C ASN A 651 -20.84 -17.33 2.36
N GLU A 652 -20.64 -16.61 3.47
CA GLU A 652 -21.64 -16.54 4.54
C GLU A 652 -22.92 -15.85 4.07
N LEU A 653 -22.82 -14.73 3.35
CA LEU A 653 -23.95 -14.03 2.72
C LEU A 653 -24.66 -14.90 1.68
N GLY A 654 -23.89 -15.62 0.86
CA GLY A 654 -24.41 -16.59 -0.10
C GLY A 654 -25.27 -17.63 0.60
N ALA A 655 -24.81 -18.18 1.72
CA ALA A 655 -25.56 -19.16 2.52
C ALA A 655 -26.76 -18.53 3.24
N ILE A 656 -26.61 -17.31 3.78
CA ILE A 656 -27.69 -16.59 4.47
C ILE A 656 -28.87 -16.37 3.52
N PHE A 657 -28.61 -15.81 2.33
CA PHE A 657 -29.68 -15.52 1.37
C PHE A 657 -30.19 -16.76 0.66
N LEU A 658 -29.33 -17.72 0.30
CA LEU A 658 -29.77 -18.93 -0.39
C LEU A 658 -30.67 -19.81 0.49
N TYR A 659 -30.38 -19.88 1.79
CA TYR A 659 -31.10 -20.78 2.72
C TYR A 659 -31.99 -20.06 3.74
N GLY A 660 -32.09 -18.74 3.70
CA GLY A 660 -32.92 -17.96 4.62
C GLY A 660 -32.50 -18.08 6.09
N ARG A 661 -31.20 -17.98 6.40
CA ARG A 661 -30.72 -18.08 7.79
C ARG A 661 -31.07 -16.81 8.56
N ASN A 662 -31.91 -16.90 9.58
CA ASN A 662 -32.40 -15.76 10.39
C ASN A 662 -33.12 -14.65 9.58
N MET A 663 -33.47 -14.89 8.32
CA MET A 663 -34.20 -13.96 7.45
C MET A 663 -34.88 -14.71 6.30
N SER A 664 -35.73 -14.04 5.52
CA SER A 664 -36.33 -14.66 4.32
C SER A 664 -35.28 -14.97 3.24
N PRO A 665 -35.38 -16.11 2.54
CA PRO A 665 -34.46 -16.45 1.47
C PRO A 665 -34.60 -15.51 0.25
N ASP A 666 -33.47 -15.24 -0.39
CA ASP A 666 -33.34 -14.60 -1.70
C ASP A 666 -32.27 -15.37 -2.48
N GLU A 667 -32.70 -16.42 -3.17
CA GLU A 667 -31.79 -17.37 -3.80
C GLU A 667 -30.92 -16.72 -4.90
N GLY A 668 -31.49 -15.75 -5.64
CA GLY A 668 -30.78 -15.01 -6.68
C GLY A 668 -29.64 -14.18 -6.10
N ARG A 669 -29.90 -13.44 -5.01
CA ARG A 669 -28.88 -12.69 -4.28
C ARG A 669 -27.82 -13.61 -3.67
N GLY A 670 -28.22 -14.75 -3.11
CA GLY A 670 -27.31 -15.75 -2.54
C GLY A 670 -26.31 -16.30 -3.57
N VAL A 671 -26.81 -16.70 -4.74
CA VAL A 671 -25.96 -17.16 -5.86
C VAL A 671 -25.05 -16.06 -6.37
N ALA A 672 -25.53 -14.81 -6.41
CA ALA A 672 -24.72 -13.68 -6.84
C ALA A 672 -23.50 -13.44 -5.93
N PHE A 673 -23.65 -13.60 -4.61
CA PHE A 673 -22.50 -13.56 -3.69
C PHE A 673 -21.52 -14.72 -3.88
N TYR A 674 -22.00 -15.95 -4.09
CA TYR A 674 -21.10 -17.06 -4.43
C TYR A 674 -20.36 -16.82 -5.75
N ARG A 675 -21.00 -16.22 -6.77
CA ARG A 675 -20.33 -15.81 -8.01
C ARG A 675 -19.28 -14.73 -7.76
N ALA A 676 -19.56 -13.76 -6.89
CA ALA A 676 -18.59 -12.72 -6.52
C ALA A 676 -17.35 -13.31 -5.83
N GLY A 677 -17.52 -14.28 -4.94
CA GLY A 677 -16.41 -15.01 -4.32
C GLY A 677 -15.64 -15.86 -5.34
N ALA A 678 -16.33 -16.55 -6.23
CA ALA A 678 -15.72 -17.36 -7.29
C ALA A 678 -14.91 -16.50 -8.30
N ALA A 679 -15.36 -15.28 -8.60
CA ALA A 679 -14.60 -14.32 -9.42
C ALA A 679 -13.23 -13.97 -8.78
N ARG A 680 -13.12 -14.05 -7.44
CA ARG A 680 -11.87 -13.90 -6.68
C ARG A 680 -11.10 -15.22 -6.53
N LYS A 681 -11.49 -16.26 -7.27
CA LYS A 681 -10.90 -17.62 -7.22
C LYS A 681 -10.99 -18.26 -5.83
N ASP A 682 -12.00 -17.91 -5.05
CA ASP A 682 -12.20 -18.47 -3.73
C ASP A 682 -12.67 -19.93 -3.82
N ILE A 683 -11.90 -20.82 -3.20
CA ILE A 683 -12.10 -22.27 -3.28
C ILE A 683 -13.42 -22.72 -2.65
N TYR A 684 -13.89 -22.03 -1.61
CA TYR A 684 -15.16 -22.33 -0.94
C TYR A 684 -16.35 -21.86 -1.80
N SER A 685 -16.22 -20.71 -2.45
CA SER A 685 -17.22 -20.18 -3.37
C SER A 685 -17.40 -21.09 -4.58
N PHE A 686 -16.30 -21.61 -5.14
CA PHE A 686 -16.38 -22.64 -6.17
C PHE A 686 -17.13 -23.88 -5.68
N ASN A 687 -16.78 -24.42 -4.52
CA ASN A 687 -17.50 -25.57 -3.97
C ASN A 687 -18.99 -25.28 -3.72
N ASN A 688 -19.33 -24.11 -3.20
CA ASN A 688 -20.70 -23.69 -2.93
C ASN A 688 -21.52 -23.50 -4.21
N LEU A 689 -20.94 -22.92 -5.27
CA LEU A 689 -21.56 -22.89 -6.60
C LEU A 689 -21.74 -24.30 -7.16
N GLY A 690 -20.76 -25.18 -6.97
CA GLY A 690 -20.87 -26.57 -7.38
C GLY A 690 -22.07 -27.26 -6.73
N LEU A 691 -22.27 -27.06 -5.43
CA LEU A 691 -23.44 -27.57 -4.71
C LEU A 691 -24.75 -26.95 -5.22
N ALA A 692 -24.78 -25.64 -5.46
CA ALA A 692 -25.95 -24.94 -5.99
C ALA A 692 -26.36 -25.49 -7.37
N TYR A 693 -25.42 -25.64 -8.31
CA TYR A 693 -25.69 -26.22 -9.64
C TYR A 693 -26.02 -27.71 -9.59
N LEU A 694 -25.44 -28.48 -8.67
CA LEU A 694 -25.76 -29.90 -8.51
C LEU A 694 -27.19 -30.10 -7.99
N GLY A 695 -27.61 -29.26 -7.04
CA GLY A 695 -28.93 -29.30 -6.41
C GLY A 695 -30.02 -28.57 -7.18
N GLY A 696 -29.67 -27.59 -8.01
CA GLY A 696 -30.62 -26.65 -8.64
C GLY A 696 -31.17 -25.60 -7.66
N THR A 697 -30.39 -25.20 -6.65
CA THR A 697 -30.81 -24.21 -5.64
C THR A 697 -30.36 -22.81 -6.07
N GLY A 698 -31.30 -21.89 -6.33
CA GLY A 698 -31.03 -20.56 -6.87
C GLY A 698 -30.51 -20.49 -8.31
N VAL A 699 -30.26 -21.64 -8.94
CA VAL A 699 -29.81 -21.78 -10.33
C VAL A 699 -30.49 -22.99 -10.97
N GLU A 700 -30.57 -22.99 -12.30
CA GLU A 700 -30.95 -24.20 -13.03
C GLU A 700 -29.94 -25.32 -12.76
N LYS A 701 -30.45 -26.53 -12.49
CA LYS A 701 -29.63 -27.69 -12.19
C LYS A 701 -28.75 -28.05 -13.39
N ASP A 702 -27.43 -27.99 -13.19
CA ASP A 702 -26.43 -28.30 -14.20
C ASP A 702 -25.28 -29.12 -13.57
N PRO A 703 -25.37 -30.46 -13.61
CA PRO A 703 -24.33 -31.30 -13.06
C PRO A 703 -22.97 -31.18 -13.74
N LYS A 704 -22.92 -30.77 -15.03
CA LYS A 704 -21.64 -30.52 -15.69
C LYS A 704 -20.96 -29.30 -15.07
N ARG A 705 -21.68 -28.19 -14.93
CA ARG A 705 -21.15 -26.99 -14.26
C ARG A 705 -20.74 -27.27 -12.83
N ALA A 706 -21.51 -28.10 -12.10
CA ALA A 706 -21.14 -28.52 -10.77
C ALA A 706 -19.79 -29.25 -10.74
N TYR A 707 -19.59 -30.20 -11.67
CA TYR A 707 -18.32 -30.91 -11.82
C TYR A 707 -17.15 -29.96 -12.10
N ASP A 708 -17.35 -28.99 -13.01
CA ASP A 708 -16.33 -28.00 -13.38
C ASP A 708 -15.93 -27.14 -12.16
N PHE A 709 -16.91 -26.66 -11.38
CA PHE A 709 -16.67 -25.90 -10.15
C PHE A 709 -15.98 -26.71 -9.06
N PHE A 710 -16.42 -27.95 -8.80
CA PHE A 710 -15.75 -28.81 -7.84
C PHE A 710 -14.31 -29.12 -8.25
N THR A 711 -14.07 -29.31 -9.55
CA THR A 711 -12.71 -29.55 -10.08
C THR A 711 -11.82 -28.32 -9.88
N ALA A 712 -12.32 -27.12 -10.11
CA ALA A 712 -11.60 -25.88 -9.83
C ALA A 712 -11.26 -25.75 -8.33
N ALA A 713 -12.24 -25.97 -7.44
CA ALA A 713 -12.03 -25.97 -6.00
C ALA A 713 -11.01 -27.03 -5.56
N ALA A 714 -11.10 -28.25 -6.11
CA ALA A 714 -10.19 -29.35 -5.78
C ALA A 714 -8.76 -29.08 -6.27
N LYS A 715 -8.59 -28.46 -7.44
CA LYS A 715 -7.26 -28.09 -7.98
C LYS A 715 -6.51 -27.17 -7.02
N ASP A 716 -7.20 -26.18 -6.47
CA ASP A 716 -6.63 -25.16 -5.59
C ASP A 716 -6.72 -25.53 -4.09
N GLY A 717 -6.95 -26.82 -3.78
CA GLY A 717 -6.77 -27.35 -2.44
C GLY A 717 -8.00 -27.42 -1.53
N HIS A 718 -9.22 -27.18 -2.04
CA HIS A 718 -10.44 -27.31 -1.21
C HIS A 718 -10.55 -28.71 -0.58
N PRO A 719 -10.85 -28.82 0.73
CA PRO A 719 -10.87 -30.11 1.43
C PRO A 719 -12.04 -31.01 1.00
N ALA A 720 -13.25 -30.45 0.89
CA ALA A 720 -14.47 -31.24 0.62
C ALA A 720 -14.84 -31.36 -0.88
N ALA A 721 -14.12 -30.67 -1.78
CA ALA A 721 -14.46 -30.70 -3.21
C ALA A 721 -14.15 -32.06 -3.86
N PRO A 722 -12.99 -32.71 -3.55
CA PRO A 722 -12.74 -34.09 -3.97
C PRO A 722 -13.85 -35.06 -3.55
N TYR A 723 -14.43 -34.90 -2.34
CA TYR A 723 -15.56 -35.72 -1.90
C TYR A 723 -16.78 -35.56 -2.82
N ASN A 724 -17.14 -34.32 -3.20
CA ASN A 724 -18.25 -34.06 -4.12
C ASN A 724 -18.01 -34.70 -5.51
N ILE A 725 -16.79 -34.60 -6.04
CA ILE A 725 -16.41 -35.26 -7.30
C ILE A 725 -16.50 -36.80 -7.16
N GLY A 726 -16.01 -37.35 -6.05
CA GLY A 726 -16.08 -38.79 -5.78
C GLY A 726 -17.51 -39.31 -5.74
N ARG A 727 -18.45 -38.54 -5.17
CA ARG A 727 -19.89 -38.87 -5.21
C ARG A 727 -20.44 -38.89 -6.63
N MET A 728 -20.06 -37.94 -7.48
CA MET A 728 -20.50 -37.91 -8.87
C MET A 728 -20.06 -39.16 -9.64
N TYR A 729 -18.81 -39.61 -9.45
CA TYR A 729 -18.32 -40.88 -10.01
C TYR A 729 -18.98 -42.12 -9.41
N ARG A 730 -19.28 -42.12 -8.10
CA ARG A 730 -19.97 -43.22 -7.44
C ARG A 730 -21.39 -43.39 -7.97
N ASP A 731 -22.09 -42.27 -8.12
CA ASP A 731 -23.53 -42.22 -8.42
C ASP A 731 -23.80 -42.11 -9.94
N GLY A 732 -22.78 -41.87 -10.76
CA GLY A 732 -22.92 -41.73 -12.22
C GLY A 732 -23.56 -40.41 -12.65
N ILE A 733 -23.34 -39.33 -11.90
CA ILE A 733 -23.92 -38.00 -12.17
C ILE A 733 -22.97 -37.25 -13.10
N PHE A 734 -23.43 -36.91 -14.31
CA PHE A 734 -22.65 -36.31 -15.42
C PHE A 734 -21.49 -37.18 -15.96
N VAL A 735 -20.71 -37.80 -15.07
CA VAL A 735 -19.66 -38.76 -15.41
C VAL A 735 -20.20 -40.19 -15.38
N LYS A 736 -19.59 -41.09 -16.17
CA LYS A 736 -19.89 -42.52 -16.10
C LYS A 736 -19.52 -43.05 -14.71
N ARG A 737 -20.37 -43.91 -14.14
CA ARG A 737 -20.11 -44.56 -12.86
C ARG A 737 -18.77 -45.30 -12.88
N ASP A 738 -17.88 -44.94 -11.96
CA ASP A 738 -16.53 -45.52 -11.83
C ASP A 738 -16.12 -45.54 -10.35
N ALA A 739 -16.14 -46.74 -9.76
CA ALA A 739 -15.77 -46.94 -8.36
C ALA A 739 -14.28 -46.70 -8.10
N ALA A 740 -13.40 -46.94 -9.08
CA ALA A 740 -11.97 -46.70 -8.90
C ALA A 740 -11.67 -45.19 -8.92
N ALA A 741 -12.32 -44.43 -9.81
CA ALA A 741 -12.25 -42.97 -9.81
C ALA A 741 -12.82 -42.38 -8.52
N ALA A 742 -14.00 -42.84 -8.07
CA ALA A 742 -14.59 -42.40 -6.81
C ALA A 742 -13.67 -42.66 -5.62
N ALA A 743 -13.04 -43.84 -5.56
CA ALA A 743 -12.08 -44.19 -4.51
C ALA A 743 -10.91 -43.20 -4.45
N ARG A 744 -10.28 -42.87 -5.59
CA ARG A 744 -9.15 -41.91 -5.65
C ARG A 744 -9.56 -40.53 -5.15
N TRP A 745 -10.74 -40.04 -5.53
CA TRP A 745 -11.23 -38.74 -5.10
C TRP A 745 -11.59 -38.70 -3.61
N PHE A 746 -12.17 -39.78 -3.06
CA PHE A 746 -12.43 -39.89 -1.63
C PHE A 746 -11.14 -40.01 -0.81
N GLU A 747 -10.13 -40.72 -1.31
CA GLU A 747 -8.80 -40.77 -0.70
C GLU A 747 -8.16 -39.37 -0.64
N GLN A 748 -8.22 -38.62 -1.74
CA GLN A 748 -7.72 -37.24 -1.77
C GLN A 748 -8.47 -36.31 -0.80
N ALA A 749 -9.79 -36.47 -0.65
CA ALA A 749 -10.58 -35.75 0.34
C ALA A 749 -10.10 -36.06 1.77
N ALA A 750 -9.91 -37.34 2.09
CA ALA A 750 -9.42 -37.80 3.39
C ALA A 750 -7.99 -37.30 3.68
N GLU A 751 -7.11 -37.31 2.69
CA GLU A 751 -5.75 -36.74 2.79
C GLU A 751 -5.79 -35.26 3.16
N ARG A 752 -6.78 -34.51 2.64
CA ARG A 752 -7.02 -33.10 2.96
C ARG A 752 -7.83 -32.85 4.23
N GLY A 753 -8.16 -33.89 4.97
CA GLY A 753 -8.82 -33.79 6.27
C GLY A 753 -10.36 -33.81 6.22
N ASP A 754 -10.97 -34.15 5.08
CA ASP A 754 -12.43 -34.29 4.98
C ASP A 754 -12.90 -35.64 5.54
N SER A 755 -13.62 -35.60 6.67
CA SER A 755 -14.11 -36.81 7.35
C SER A 755 -15.15 -37.58 6.53
N TRP A 756 -15.95 -36.88 5.72
CA TRP A 756 -16.95 -37.49 4.84
C TRP A 756 -16.32 -38.25 3.67
N GLY A 757 -15.23 -37.72 3.10
CA GLY A 757 -14.35 -38.37 2.15
C GLY A 757 -13.80 -39.69 2.68
N ALA A 758 -13.21 -39.65 3.88
CA ALA A 758 -12.73 -40.85 4.55
C ALA A 758 -13.87 -41.88 4.76
N SER A 759 -15.02 -41.46 5.28
CA SER A 759 -16.18 -42.34 5.48
C SER A 759 -16.68 -42.95 4.16
N ALA A 760 -16.86 -42.14 3.11
CA ALA A 760 -17.29 -42.60 1.80
C ALA A 760 -16.31 -43.58 1.16
N ARG A 761 -15.00 -43.41 1.40
CA ARG A 761 -13.99 -44.36 0.97
C ARG A 761 -14.12 -45.72 1.69
N GLY A 762 -14.44 -45.70 2.97
CA GLY A 762 -14.74 -46.88 3.78
C GLY A 762 -15.98 -47.62 3.30
N GLU A 763 -17.09 -46.91 3.08
CA GLU A 763 -18.34 -47.45 2.55
C GLU A 763 -18.15 -48.08 1.16
N LEU A 764 -17.42 -47.39 0.27
CA LEU A 764 -17.21 -47.84 -1.10
C LEU A 764 -16.48 -49.20 -1.16
N VAL A 765 -15.52 -49.44 -0.27
CA VAL A 765 -14.77 -50.71 -0.23
C VAL A 765 -15.54 -51.82 0.49
N LEU A 766 -16.40 -51.47 1.46
CA LEU A 766 -17.28 -52.43 2.12
C LEU A 766 -18.38 -52.99 1.23
N ALA A 767 -18.69 -52.35 0.10
CA ALA A 767 -19.58 -52.93 -0.91
C ALA A 767 -19.13 -54.33 -1.39
N LYS A 768 -17.85 -54.70 -1.19
CA LYS A 768 -17.32 -56.05 -1.40
C LYS A 768 -16.49 -56.49 -0.17
N PRO A 769 -17.07 -57.10 0.88
CA PRO A 769 -16.44 -57.21 2.20
C PRO A 769 -15.46 -58.40 2.32
N THR A 770 -14.36 -58.40 1.55
CA THR A 770 -13.23 -59.33 1.75
C THR A 770 -12.43 -58.97 3.01
N PRO A 771 -11.59 -59.88 3.58
CA PRO A 771 -10.73 -59.53 4.72
C PRO A 771 -9.89 -58.28 4.49
N ARG A 772 -9.27 -58.15 3.30
CA ARG A 772 -8.51 -56.96 2.89
C ARG A 772 -9.40 -55.71 2.82
N ASN A 773 -10.60 -55.83 2.27
CA ASN A 773 -11.51 -54.69 2.14
C ASN A 773 -12.06 -54.23 3.50
N ARG A 774 -12.29 -55.14 4.45
CA ARG A 774 -12.64 -54.80 5.84
C ARG A 774 -11.49 -54.11 6.57
N GLN A 775 -10.24 -54.53 6.34
CA GLN A 775 -9.07 -53.82 6.86
C GLN A 775 -8.98 -52.39 6.32
N ILE A 776 -9.11 -52.21 5.00
CA ILE A 776 -9.10 -50.88 4.37
C ILE A 776 -10.27 -50.03 4.90
N ALA A 777 -11.47 -50.61 5.04
CA ALA A 777 -12.61 -49.92 5.64
C ALA A 777 -12.32 -49.46 7.08
N ALA A 778 -11.72 -50.32 7.92
CA ALA A 778 -11.35 -49.97 9.29
C ALA A 778 -10.36 -48.79 9.31
N GLN A 779 -9.38 -48.75 8.39
CA GLN A 779 -8.45 -47.63 8.27
C GLN A 779 -9.19 -46.31 7.97
N PHE A 780 -10.09 -46.33 7.00
CA PHE A 780 -10.80 -45.13 6.56
C PHE A 780 -11.89 -44.67 7.53
N PHE A 781 -12.61 -45.56 8.20
CA PHE A 781 -13.56 -45.16 9.26
C PHE A 781 -12.83 -44.63 10.49
N ALA A 782 -11.72 -45.24 10.90
CA ALA A 782 -10.89 -44.69 11.97
C ALA A 782 -10.35 -43.30 11.62
N LEU A 783 -9.90 -43.11 10.38
CA LEU A 783 -9.48 -41.81 9.88
C LEU A 783 -10.65 -40.81 9.85
N ALA A 784 -11.84 -41.21 9.40
CA ALA A 784 -13.03 -40.36 9.40
C ALA A 784 -13.39 -39.88 10.82
N VAL A 785 -13.34 -40.78 11.81
CA VAL A 785 -13.56 -40.44 13.22
C VAL A 785 -12.44 -39.55 13.76
N ALA A 786 -11.19 -39.78 13.35
CA ALA A 786 -10.06 -38.95 13.75
C ALA A 786 -10.16 -37.51 13.23
N LEU A 787 -10.74 -37.33 12.03
CA LEU A 787 -10.92 -36.04 11.34
C LEU A 787 -12.23 -35.33 11.70
N ASP A 788 -13.22 -36.00 12.30
CA ASP A 788 -14.50 -35.40 12.66
C ASP A 788 -14.40 -34.51 13.91
N ARG A 789 -14.12 -33.22 13.69
CA ARG A 789 -14.02 -32.20 14.75
C ARG A 789 -15.37 -31.71 15.28
N THR A 790 -16.45 -31.96 14.54
CA THR A 790 -17.80 -31.45 14.86
C THR A 790 -18.73 -32.49 15.44
N ASN A 791 -18.28 -33.73 15.57
CA ASN A 791 -19.12 -34.91 15.86
C ASN A 791 -20.30 -35.04 14.89
N GLY A 792 -20.11 -34.61 13.63
CA GLY A 792 -21.16 -34.60 12.60
C GLY A 792 -21.25 -35.90 11.81
N ASN A 793 -20.23 -36.75 11.87
CA ASN A 793 -20.13 -38.02 11.15
C ASN A 793 -20.17 -39.19 12.13
N THR A 794 -21.21 -39.24 12.97
CA THR A 794 -21.42 -40.31 13.97
C THR A 794 -21.51 -41.69 13.31
N ALA A 795 -22.03 -41.76 12.09
CA ALA A 795 -22.10 -42.99 11.29
C ALA A 795 -20.72 -43.64 11.10
N ALA A 796 -19.64 -42.87 10.90
CA ALA A 796 -18.31 -43.45 10.76
C ALA A 796 -17.86 -44.20 12.03
N ARG A 797 -18.22 -43.69 13.22
CA ARG A 797 -17.92 -44.34 14.50
C ARG A 797 -18.72 -45.64 14.64
N GLU A 798 -20.01 -45.60 14.34
CA GLU A 798 -20.86 -46.80 14.36
C GLU A 798 -20.33 -47.89 13.41
N ARG A 799 -19.95 -47.51 12.19
CA ARG A 799 -19.36 -48.42 11.21
C ARG A 799 -18.04 -49.01 11.68
N LEU A 800 -17.18 -48.21 12.31
CA LEU A 800 -15.91 -48.69 12.87
C LEU A 800 -16.16 -49.77 13.94
N THR A 801 -17.10 -49.52 14.85
CA THR A 801 -17.42 -50.47 15.93
C THR A 801 -17.99 -51.78 15.40
N GLN A 802 -18.77 -51.76 14.31
CA GLN A 802 -19.33 -52.94 13.67
C GLN A 802 -18.30 -53.82 12.92
N LEU A 803 -17.06 -53.34 12.70
CA LEU A 803 -16.04 -54.10 11.98
C LEU A 803 -15.37 -55.18 12.85
N PRO A 804 -14.99 -56.34 12.26
CA PRO A 804 -14.32 -57.41 12.99
C PRO A 804 -13.01 -56.97 13.63
N ALA A 805 -12.69 -57.52 14.80
CA ALA A 805 -11.47 -57.19 15.54
C ALA A 805 -10.19 -57.47 14.74
N GLU A 806 -10.20 -58.48 13.87
CA GLU A 806 -9.07 -58.84 13.01
C GLU A 806 -8.77 -57.72 11.99
N ALA A 807 -9.81 -57.15 11.40
CA ALA A 807 -9.68 -56.05 10.45
C ALA A 807 -9.15 -54.78 11.13
N LYS A 808 -9.65 -54.48 12.33
CA LYS A 808 -9.21 -53.34 13.14
C LYS A 808 -7.76 -53.49 13.62
N THR A 809 -7.38 -54.69 14.06
CA THR A 809 -6.00 -55.02 14.45
C THR A 809 -5.03 -54.89 13.27
N ALA A 810 -5.42 -55.38 12.09
CA ALA A 810 -4.61 -55.24 10.88
C ALA A 810 -4.49 -53.78 10.41
N ALA A 811 -5.54 -52.97 10.58
CA ALA A 811 -5.50 -51.53 10.32
C ALA A 811 -4.55 -50.80 11.30
N ALA A 812 -4.61 -51.14 12.59
CA ALA A 812 -3.77 -50.54 13.62
C ALA A 812 -2.28 -50.83 13.40
N ARG A 813 -1.94 -52.08 13.07
CA ARG A 813 -0.56 -52.47 12.69
C ARG A 813 -0.04 -51.66 11.50
N GLU A 814 -0.89 -51.38 10.52
CA GLU A 814 -0.51 -50.61 9.34
C GLU A 814 -0.21 -49.15 9.69
N PHE A 815 -1.06 -48.47 10.47
CA PHE A 815 -0.76 -47.11 10.91
C PHE A 815 0.47 -47.05 11.83
N ALA A 816 0.64 -48.01 12.73
CA ALA A 816 1.84 -48.10 13.57
C ALA A 816 3.12 -48.25 12.73
N ARG A 817 3.08 -49.09 11.68
CA ARG A 817 4.17 -49.23 10.71
C ARG A 817 4.49 -47.93 9.99
N GLN A 818 3.47 -47.19 9.54
CA GLN A 818 3.66 -45.86 8.92
C GLN A 818 4.33 -44.86 9.86
N LEU A 819 4.01 -44.94 11.15
CA LEU A 819 4.57 -44.11 12.22
C LEU A 819 5.95 -44.58 12.72
N GLY A 820 6.45 -45.75 12.26
CA GLY A 820 7.67 -46.36 12.80
C GLY A 820 7.54 -46.85 14.25
N ARG A 821 6.32 -47.20 14.69
CA ARG A 821 6.00 -47.68 16.05
C ARG A 821 5.62 -49.16 16.05
N SER A 822 5.86 -49.87 17.15
CA SER A 822 5.28 -51.20 17.40
C SER A 822 3.82 -51.08 17.86
N PHE A 823 3.00 -52.10 17.60
CA PHE A 823 1.62 -52.17 18.06
C PHE A 823 1.30 -53.56 18.63
N ASP A 824 0.91 -53.57 19.90
CA ASP A 824 0.46 -54.76 20.62
C ASP A 824 -1.05 -54.67 20.90
N ALA A 825 -1.80 -55.70 20.53
CA ALA A 825 -3.26 -55.72 20.62
C ALA A 825 -3.81 -55.87 22.05
N GLY A 826 -2.94 -55.85 23.07
CA GLY A 826 -3.25 -56.22 24.46
C GLY A 826 -3.61 -55.10 25.43
N GLY A 827 -3.70 -53.84 24.99
CA GLY A 827 -3.98 -52.70 25.88
C GLY A 827 -4.96 -51.67 25.28
N GLY A 828 -6.02 -51.34 26.03
CA GLY A 828 -7.01 -50.29 25.69
C GLY A 828 -8.17 -50.74 24.80
N ALA A 829 -9.14 -49.85 24.59
CA ALA A 829 -10.23 -50.07 23.63
C ALA A 829 -9.68 -49.98 22.20
N LEU A 830 -9.73 -51.09 21.46
CA LEU A 830 -9.12 -51.23 20.12
C LEU A 830 -9.56 -50.13 19.13
N ASP A 831 -10.81 -49.67 19.21
CA ASP A 831 -11.35 -48.59 18.37
C ASP A 831 -10.65 -47.25 18.67
N ASP A 832 -10.50 -46.89 19.95
CA ASP A 832 -9.84 -45.65 20.38
C ASP A 832 -8.36 -45.65 20.02
N THR A 833 -7.67 -46.77 20.23
CA THR A 833 -6.27 -46.92 19.86
C THR A 833 -6.09 -46.79 18.35
N LEU A 834 -6.97 -47.39 17.55
CA LEU A 834 -6.93 -47.30 16.10
C LEU A 834 -7.21 -45.85 15.62
N VAL A 835 -8.18 -45.15 16.20
CA VAL A 835 -8.47 -43.74 15.89
C VAL A 835 -7.27 -42.85 16.25
N ALA A 836 -6.62 -43.08 17.38
CA ALA A 836 -5.41 -42.34 17.78
C ALA A 836 -4.26 -42.56 16.78
N LEU A 837 -3.99 -43.80 16.39
CA LEU A 837 -2.97 -44.12 15.38
C LEU A 837 -3.30 -43.50 14.01
N ALA A 838 -4.57 -43.50 13.61
CA ALA A 838 -5.01 -42.87 12.37
C ALA A 838 -4.78 -41.35 12.41
N ARG A 839 -5.09 -40.70 13.54
CA ARG A 839 -4.85 -39.28 13.77
C ARG A 839 -3.36 -38.95 13.68
N ASP A 840 -2.53 -39.69 14.41
CA ASP A 840 -1.07 -39.48 14.44
C ASP A 840 -0.46 -39.64 13.06
N ALA A 841 -0.83 -40.70 12.32
CA ALA A 841 -0.32 -40.96 10.98
C ALA A 841 -0.75 -39.86 9.98
N TRP A 842 -1.98 -39.36 10.11
CA TRP A 842 -2.46 -38.25 9.31
C TRP A 842 -1.74 -36.95 9.66
N GLN A 843 -1.52 -36.65 10.96
CA GLN A 843 -0.80 -35.47 11.43
C GLN A 843 0.68 -35.48 11.04
N GLN A 844 1.34 -36.65 11.03
CA GLN A 844 2.72 -36.78 10.57
C GLN A 844 2.87 -36.36 9.09
N ARG A 845 1.88 -36.70 8.25
CA ARG A 845 1.83 -36.29 6.84
C ARG A 845 1.31 -34.86 6.64
N ASN A 846 0.55 -34.34 7.61
CA ASN A 846 -0.08 -33.03 7.57
C ASN A 846 0.26 -32.22 8.84
N PRO A 847 1.53 -31.83 9.04
CA PRO A 847 2.02 -31.29 10.31
C PRO A 847 1.47 -29.91 10.69
N ARG A 848 0.57 -29.32 9.88
CA ARG A 848 0.05 -27.95 10.09
C ARG A 848 -1.48 -27.89 10.25
N VAL A 849 -2.21 -29.01 10.36
CA VAL A 849 -3.68 -28.98 10.47
C VAL A 849 -4.19 -28.35 11.76
N ASP A 850 -3.41 -28.45 12.82
CA ASP A 850 -3.76 -28.04 14.18
C ASP A 850 -3.89 -26.51 14.30
N LEU A 851 -3.31 -25.78 13.34
CA LEU A 851 -3.35 -24.33 13.26
C LEU A 851 -4.58 -23.80 12.49
N PHE A 852 -5.38 -24.67 11.85
CA PHE A 852 -6.48 -24.31 10.94
C PHE A 852 -7.81 -24.92 11.33
#